data_AF-A0A970ZK00-F1
#
_entry.id   AF-A0A970ZK00-F1
#
_cell.length_a   1.000
_cell.length_b   1.000
_cell.length_c   1.000
_cell.angle_alpha   90.00
_cell.angle_beta   90.00
_cell.angle_gamma   90.00
#
_symmetry.space_group_name_H-M   'P 1'
#
loop_
_entity.id
_entity.type
_entity.pdbx_description
1 polymer ?
#
loop_
_entity_poly.entity_id
_entity_poly.type
_entity_poly.pdbx_seq_one_letter_code
_entity_poly.pdbx_strand_id
1 'polypeptide(L)'
;MTLPFGNGREAGNGLGVTFRDSKRLPVHGWYPYVEGFSAQYVTDALLRFDSRPKNIYDPFGGAGTAQVAASHVGLPSFYAEINPFMRFVAETKVSSAAWAQQHLLVWEKAAGKYLEEVAPQRLRKAARSVDLAGYHAAFPNRDFFEEQHLRELLAAVRLAEEIAGRRQHVKNLLLLACAANTVKSSHMTRRADLRRRRPDEYKTRMVDVSQFISSTVSSYLQDIRTLSTPLGSSAYISSDARSIPDSVAESIDLAITSPPYLNGTNYFRNTKLELWLLGFISSESDLGPFRQQAICAGINNVSAVRGEPRFFPFVEKVASKLDEVAYDQRIPKMVRHYCSDMHAVLQQTYRALRPGGHFLLDIGDSCFCGVHVPTDNFITSLAQDVGFECIAKNLLAERYSKDSTQLTQVELVFRKPTSMNCRRNPAATGLREKIRQFGASLPYKEPPYTKRNWGHPLHSLCSYQGKLKPAIAHWLVNIFVPQGGSVLDPLGGVGTIPFEASSSGRFAVSVDKNRFAATVASAKLRPPRLEDACRSITELGNLIAETRTSDEDYAAAEFGLNARVVDYYHPDTLAEVLKARKLFLSRSDWPDDMIFLWASLLHILHGNRPYALSRTSHPITPLNPSGAFEYRPLLGRLKQRVETA
;
A
#
# COMPACT_ATOMS: atom_id res chain seq x y z
N MET A 1 21.26 21.10 37.36
CA MET A 1 21.95 20.31 38.39
C MET A 1 22.79 19.27 37.69
N THR A 2 24.11 19.46 37.74
CA THR A 2 25.15 18.62 37.15
C THR A 2 25.24 17.27 37.87
N LEU A 3 25.17 16.17 37.11
CA LEU A 3 25.44 14.81 37.62
C LEU A 3 26.86 14.37 37.18
N PRO A 4 27.57 13.60 38.02
CA PRO A 4 29.02 13.44 37.93
C PRO A 4 29.43 12.33 36.93
N PHE A 5 30.54 12.58 36.24
CA PHE A 5 31.25 11.59 35.43
C PHE A 5 31.98 10.57 36.31
N GLY A 6 31.73 9.28 36.07
CA GLY A 6 32.54 8.17 36.57
C GLY A 6 33.31 7.53 35.42
N ASN A 7 34.64 7.51 35.53
CA ASN A 7 35.57 6.87 34.58
C ASN A 7 35.79 5.39 34.93
N GLY A 8 35.82 4.53 33.90
CA GLY A 8 36.69 3.34 33.87
C GLY A 8 36.06 1.97 33.54
N ARG A 9 36.43 1.44 32.34
CA ARG A 9 36.37 0.04 31.84
C ARG A 9 34.97 -0.49 31.46
N GLU A 10 34.73 -1.18 30.33
CA GLU A 10 35.56 -2.00 29.43
C GLU A 10 35.21 -1.71 27.95
N ALA A 11 36.23 -1.78 27.08
CA ALA A 11 36.07 -1.75 25.63
C ALA A 11 35.52 -3.09 25.13
N GLY A 12 34.43 -3.07 24.36
CA GLY A 12 33.93 -4.23 23.63
C GLY A 12 32.48 -4.65 23.94
N ASN A 13 31.52 -3.74 23.83
CA ASN A 13 30.12 -4.11 23.58
C ASN A 13 29.54 -3.11 22.59
N GLY A 14 28.97 -3.61 21.49
CA GLY A 14 28.36 -2.78 20.44
C GLY A 14 27.35 -1.80 21.03
N LEU A 15 27.19 -0.64 20.38
CA LEU A 15 26.12 0.32 20.66
C LEU A 15 24.83 -0.46 20.93
N GLY A 16 24.10 -0.12 22.00
CA GLY A 16 22.97 -0.90 22.53
C GLY A 16 21.79 -1.02 21.54
N VAL A 17 21.95 -1.85 20.51
CA VAL A 17 21.09 -1.94 19.32
C VAL A 17 20.00 -3.01 19.49
N THR A 18 20.18 -3.98 20.38
CA THR A 18 19.20 -5.07 20.60
C THR A 18 18.19 -4.72 21.69
N PHE A 19 16.95 -5.25 21.58
CA PHE A 19 15.89 -5.07 22.59
C PHE A 19 16.26 -5.52 24.02
N ARG A 20 17.39 -6.19 24.25
CA ARG A 20 17.78 -6.72 25.56
C ARG A 20 17.79 -5.65 26.65
N ASP A 21 18.28 -4.47 26.34
CA ASP A 21 18.39 -3.36 27.31
C ASP A 21 17.03 -2.71 27.57
N SER A 22 16.12 -2.77 26.59
CA SER A 22 14.75 -2.23 26.71
C SER A 22 13.84 -3.06 27.62
N LYS A 23 14.20 -4.31 27.93
CA LYS A 23 13.40 -5.17 28.82
C LYS A 23 13.25 -4.63 30.24
N ARG A 24 14.18 -3.79 30.68
CA ARG A 24 14.19 -3.20 32.02
C ARG A 24 13.57 -1.81 32.07
N LEU A 25 13.23 -1.24 30.92
CA LEU A 25 12.61 0.07 30.83
C LEU A 25 11.10 -0.06 31.03
N PRO A 26 10.46 0.87 31.77
CA PRO A 26 9.02 0.90 31.96
C PRO A 26 8.27 0.79 30.64
N VAL A 27 7.19 0.00 30.60
CA VAL A 27 6.32 -0.24 29.43
C VAL A 27 6.96 -1.01 28.27
N HIS A 28 8.21 -0.73 27.90
CA HIS A 28 8.93 -1.44 26.86
C HIS A 28 8.97 -2.94 27.16
N GLY A 29 9.29 -3.31 28.41
CA GLY A 29 9.41 -4.69 28.87
C GLY A 29 8.11 -5.50 28.98
N TRP A 30 6.93 -4.90 28.78
CA TRP A 30 5.64 -5.58 29.00
C TRP A 30 5.37 -6.79 28.11
N TYR A 31 6.05 -6.89 26.96
CA TYR A 31 5.99 -8.08 26.12
C TYR A 31 7.40 -8.48 25.66
N PRO A 32 7.81 -9.76 25.84
CA PRO A 32 9.13 -10.23 25.45
C PRO A 32 9.22 -10.38 23.92
N TYR A 33 9.72 -9.34 23.26
CA TYR A 33 9.99 -9.32 21.81
C TYR A 33 11.49 -9.42 21.57
N VAL A 34 11.94 -10.33 20.71
CA VAL A 34 13.38 -10.55 20.46
C VAL A 34 13.86 -9.76 19.25
N GLU A 35 12.92 -9.47 18.36
CA GLU A 35 13.15 -8.95 17.01
C GLU A 35 13.13 -7.42 16.92
N GLY A 36 12.94 -6.72 18.05
CA GLY A 36 12.94 -5.25 18.10
C GLY A 36 14.33 -4.64 18.28
N PHE A 37 14.51 -3.42 17.81
CA PHE A 37 15.64 -2.57 18.19
C PHE A 37 15.45 -1.97 19.59
N SER A 38 16.51 -1.37 20.11
CA SER A 38 16.53 -0.75 21.44
C SER A 38 15.74 0.57 21.50
N ALA A 39 15.04 0.78 22.61
CA ALA A 39 14.41 2.07 22.95
C ALA A 39 15.42 3.22 23.07
N GLN A 40 16.66 2.93 23.49
CA GLN A 40 17.71 3.94 23.59
C GLN A 40 18.08 4.47 22.20
N TYR A 41 18.22 3.56 21.22
CA TYR A 41 18.49 3.93 19.83
C TYR A 41 17.43 4.90 19.27
N VAL A 42 16.14 4.69 19.58
CA VAL A 42 15.08 5.62 19.18
C VAL A 42 15.23 6.96 19.88
N THR A 43 15.45 6.95 21.18
CA THR A 43 15.59 8.17 21.97
C THR A 43 16.76 9.01 21.43
N ASP A 44 17.88 8.38 21.12
CA ASP A 44 19.04 9.03 20.52
C ASP A 44 18.72 9.58 19.12
N ALA A 45 17.99 8.82 18.29
CA ALA A 45 17.54 9.25 16.97
C ALA A 45 16.61 10.48 17.02
N LEU A 46 15.72 10.55 18.02
CA LEU A 46 14.82 11.70 18.23
C LEU A 46 15.57 12.99 18.58
N LEU A 47 16.80 12.89 19.10
CA LEU A 47 17.64 14.02 19.51
C LEU A 47 18.76 14.34 18.50
N ARG A 48 18.95 13.52 17.47
CA ARG A 48 20.11 13.57 16.58
C ARG A 48 20.12 14.72 15.58
N PHE A 49 18.96 15.28 15.25
CA PHE A 49 18.80 16.27 14.18
C PHE A 49 18.65 17.69 14.72
N ASP A 50 19.22 18.68 14.03
CA ASP A 50 19.20 20.10 14.41
C ASP A 50 17.80 20.61 14.77
N SER A 51 16.79 20.14 14.04
CA SER A 51 15.39 20.34 14.37
C SER A 51 14.80 19.07 14.96
N ARG A 52 14.32 19.14 16.20
CA ARG A 52 13.57 18.05 16.84
C ARG A 52 12.34 17.69 15.98
N PRO A 53 12.12 16.40 15.67
CA PRO A 53 10.92 15.98 14.94
C PRO A 53 9.67 16.28 15.77
N LYS A 54 8.57 16.65 15.11
CA LYS A 54 7.26 16.87 15.75
C LYS A 54 6.42 15.59 15.73
N ASN A 55 6.72 14.64 14.86
CA ASN A 55 6.12 13.32 14.83
C ASN A 55 7.09 12.28 14.25
N ILE A 56 6.77 10.99 14.44
CA ILE A 56 7.51 9.91 13.82
C ILE A 56 6.63 8.91 13.08
N TYR A 57 7.21 8.15 12.15
CA TYR A 57 6.59 7.01 11.48
C TYR A 57 7.46 5.75 11.59
N ASP A 58 6.83 4.61 11.88
CA ASP A 58 7.46 3.30 11.84
C ASP A 58 6.74 2.39 10.83
N PRO A 59 7.35 2.13 9.66
CA PRO A 59 6.84 1.17 8.69
C PRO A 59 6.60 -0.24 9.24
N PHE A 60 7.27 -0.67 10.31
CA PHE A 60 7.14 -2.01 10.89
C PHE A 60 7.04 -1.93 12.42
N GLY A 61 5.88 -1.47 12.90
CA GLY A 61 5.67 -1.09 14.31
C GLY A 61 5.97 -2.17 15.35
N GLY A 62 5.82 -3.46 14.99
CA GLY A 62 6.16 -4.59 15.84
C GLY A 62 5.54 -4.48 17.24
N ALA A 63 6.36 -4.70 18.27
CA ALA A 63 5.92 -4.62 19.66
C ALA A 63 5.85 -3.19 20.23
N GLY A 64 5.93 -2.16 19.39
CA GLY A 64 5.68 -0.77 19.78
C GLY A 64 6.92 0.05 20.18
N THR A 65 8.16 -0.40 19.92
CA THR A 65 9.35 0.26 20.51
C THR A 65 9.45 1.74 20.13
N ALA A 66 9.30 2.08 18.85
CA ALA A 66 9.37 3.46 18.40
C ALA A 66 8.21 4.31 18.95
N GLN A 67 7.00 3.75 18.96
CA GLN A 67 5.78 4.43 19.39
C GLN A 67 5.83 4.71 20.90
N VAL A 68 6.31 3.74 21.69
CA VAL A 68 6.50 3.90 23.13
C VAL A 68 7.57 4.96 23.41
N ALA A 69 8.73 4.92 22.74
CA ALA A 69 9.78 5.91 22.93
C ALA A 69 9.31 7.34 22.56
N ALA A 70 8.60 7.50 21.44
CA ALA A 70 8.00 8.78 21.05
C ALA A 70 6.96 9.27 22.08
N SER A 71 6.10 8.37 22.56
CA SER A 71 5.09 8.67 23.57
C SER A 71 5.70 9.20 24.86
N HIS A 72 6.78 8.58 25.36
CA HIS A 72 7.48 9.01 26.58
C HIS A 72 8.08 10.42 26.51
N VAL A 73 8.35 10.92 25.31
CA VAL A 73 8.87 12.28 25.10
C VAL A 73 7.81 13.26 24.58
N GLY A 74 6.52 12.87 24.62
CA GLY A 74 5.38 13.69 24.23
C GLY A 74 5.16 13.81 22.72
N LEU A 75 5.79 12.97 21.89
CA LEU A 75 5.69 13.04 20.44
C LEU A 75 4.62 12.08 19.88
N PRO A 76 3.75 12.56 18.97
CA PRO A 76 2.85 11.68 18.23
C PRO A 76 3.63 10.75 17.30
N SER A 77 3.14 9.52 17.17
CA SER A 77 3.70 8.49 16.30
C SER A 77 2.64 7.91 15.36
N PHE A 78 3.07 7.51 14.18
CA PHE A 78 2.30 6.80 13.18
C PHE A 78 2.98 5.45 12.92
N TYR A 79 2.23 4.40 12.59
CA TYR A 79 2.86 3.11 12.25
C TYR A 79 1.98 2.21 11.39
N ALA A 80 2.64 1.29 10.69
CA ALA A 80 2.01 0.16 10.03
C ALA A 80 2.42 -1.15 10.71
N GLU A 81 1.50 -2.12 10.77
CA GLU A 81 1.77 -3.45 11.33
C GLU A 81 0.76 -4.47 10.81
N ILE A 82 1.25 -5.56 10.22
CA ILE A 82 0.42 -6.63 9.63
C ILE A 82 -0.09 -7.57 10.71
N ASN A 83 0.73 -7.85 11.74
CA ASN A 83 0.40 -8.78 12.79
C ASN A 83 -0.57 -8.15 13.80
N PRO A 84 -1.85 -8.58 13.83
CA PRO A 84 -2.86 -7.94 14.66
C PRO A 84 -2.57 -8.07 16.15
N PHE A 85 -1.87 -9.13 16.56
CA PHE A 85 -1.41 -9.26 17.94
C PHE A 85 -0.30 -8.26 18.27
N MET A 86 0.67 -8.04 17.38
CA MET A 86 1.70 -7.02 17.58
C MET A 86 1.11 -5.61 17.62
N ARG A 87 0.13 -5.34 16.75
CA ARG A 87 -0.67 -4.12 16.83
C ARG A 87 -1.33 -3.95 18.20
N PHE A 88 -1.99 -4.99 18.72
CA PHE A 88 -2.59 -4.97 20.06
C PHE A 88 -1.54 -4.69 21.15
N VAL A 89 -0.36 -5.29 21.07
CA VAL A 89 0.75 -5.02 22.01
C VAL A 89 1.16 -3.54 21.96
N ALA A 90 1.40 -2.99 20.77
CA ALA A 90 1.80 -1.61 20.58
C ALA A 90 0.73 -0.61 21.08
N GLU A 91 -0.54 -0.80 20.70
CA GLU A 91 -1.65 0.05 21.14
C GLU A 91 -1.86 -0.02 22.65
N THR A 92 -1.70 -1.20 23.27
CA THR A 92 -1.83 -1.35 24.71
C THR A 92 -0.72 -0.62 25.46
N LYS A 93 0.53 -0.77 24.99
CA LYS A 93 1.70 -0.10 25.59
C LYS A 93 1.64 1.42 25.47
N VAL A 94 1.00 1.97 24.45
CA VAL A 94 0.89 3.43 24.29
C VAL A 94 -0.44 3.95 24.82
N SER A 95 -1.55 3.60 24.16
CA SER A 95 -2.86 4.19 24.43
C SER A 95 -3.46 3.74 25.75
N SER A 96 -3.39 2.44 26.08
CA SER A 96 -3.92 1.95 27.36
C SER A 96 -3.05 2.33 28.55
N ALA A 97 -1.72 2.40 28.39
CA ALA A 97 -0.83 2.90 29.41
C ALA A 97 -1.09 4.40 29.70
N ALA A 98 -1.21 5.22 28.65
CA ALA A 98 -1.54 6.64 28.80
C ALA A 98 -2.92 6.84 29.44
N TRP A 99 -3.94 6.09 29.01
CA TRP A 99 -5.26 6.12 29.63
C TRP A 99 -5.20 5.73 31.12
N ALA A 100 -4.49 4.66 31.46
CA ALA A 100 -4.40 4.18 32.83
C ALA A 100 -3.64 5.16 33.73
N GLN A 101 -2.62 5.84 33.20
CA GLN A 101 -1.93 6.92 33.91
C GLN A 101 -2.88 8.07 34.25
N GLN A 102 -3.75 8.45 33.32
CA GLN A 102 -4.77 9.51 33.52
C GLN A 102 -5.93 9.06 34.42
N HIS A 103 -6.19 7.75 34.51
CA HIS A 103 -7.31 7.16 35.27
C HIS A 103 -6.79 6.19 36.35
N LEU A 104 -5.73 6.58 37.05
CA LEU A 104 -4.95 5.70 37.91
C LEU A 104 -5.81 4.93 38.93
N LEU A 105 -6.73 5.60 39.62
CA LEU A 105 -7.62 4.96 40.60
C LEU A 105 -8.51 3.86 39.98
N VAL A 106 -8.98 4.07 38.75
CA VAL A 106 -9.81 3.09 38.04
C VAL A 106 -8.98 1.87 37.66
N TRP A 107 -7.76 2.11 37.17
CA TRP A 107 -6.81 1.06 36.84
C TRP A 107 -6.38 0.26 38.06
N GLU A 108 -5.95 0.93 39.14
CA GLU A 108 -5.50 0.29 40.38
C GLU A 108 -6.58 -0.59 41.00
N LYS A 109 -7.83 -0.12 41.03
CA LYS A 109 -8.96 -0.92 41.53
C LYS A 109 -9.19 -2.17 40.68
N ALA A 110 -9.14 -2.04 39.34
CA ALA A 110 -9.36 -3.17 38.45
C ALA A 110 -8.20 -4.18 38.52
N ALA A 111 -6.96 -3.70 38.53
CA ALA A 111 -5.75 -4.52 38.65
C ALA A 111 -5.71 -5.23 40.02
N GLY A 112 -6.04 -4.55 41.11
CA GLY A 112 -6.13 -5.14 42.45
C GLY A 112 -7.16 -6.27 42.50
N LYS A 113 -8.38 -6.03 42.00
CA LYS A 113 -9.40 -7.08 41.87
C LYS A 113 -8.91 -8.25 41.02
N TYR A 114 -8.23 -7.97 39.91
CA TYR A 114 -7.68 -9.02 39.05
C TYR A 114 -6.62 -9.85 39.75
N LEU A 115 -5.69 -9.22 40.47
CA LEU A 115 -4.67 -9.90 41.29
C LEU A 115 -5.28 -10.83 42.34
N GLU A 116 -6.39 -10.43 42.98
CA GLU A 116 -7.13 -11.29 43.90
C GLU A 116 -7.73 -12.52 43.20
N GLU A 117 -8.35 -12.33 42.03
CA GLU A 117 -9.01 -13.43 41.29
C GLU A 117 -8.02 -14.40 40.65
N VAL A 118 -6.86 -13.92 40.20
CA VAL A 118 -5.81 -14.79 39.65
C VAL A 118 -4.91 -15.41 40.71
N ALA A 119 -5.16 -15.17 42.00
CA ALA A 119 -4.43 -15.81 43.08
C ALA A 119 -4.54 -17.36 43.00
N PRO A 120 -3.51 -18.12 43.42
CA PRO A 120 -3.35 -19.52 43.04
C PRO A 120 -4.58 -20.42 43.29
N GLN A 121 -5.23 -20.28 44.45
CA GLN A 121 -6.39 -21.09 44.79
C GLN A 121 -7.65 -20.71 43.97
N ARG A 122 -7.88 -19.41 43.74
CA ARG A 122 -9.03 -18.93 42.97
C ARG A 122 -8.89 -19.25 41.49
N LEU A 123 -7.70 -19.02 40.93
CA LEU A 123 -7.42 -19.33 39.53
C LEU A 123 -7.57 -20.83 39.25
N ARG A 124 -7.00 -21.69 40.12
CA ARG A 124 -7.18 -23.15 39.99
C ARG A 124 -8.64 -23.57 40.05
N LYS A 125 -9.45 -22.95 40.92
CA LYS A 125 -10.89 -23.21 40.98
C LYS A 125 -11.58 -22.79 39.68
N ALA A 126 -11.28 -21.59 39.16
CA ALA A 126 -11.85 -21.08 37.92
C ALA A 126 -11.44 -21.91 36.69
N ALA A 127 -10.23 -22.48 36.70
CA ALA A 127 -9.67 -23.32 35.64
C ALA A 127 -10.39 -24.68 35.49
N ARG A 128 -11.01 -25.20 36.54
CA ARG A 128 -11.70 -26.52 36.52
C ARG A 128 -12.81 -26.59 35.48
N SER A 129 -13.51 -25.48 35.24
CA SER A 129 -14.65 -25.42 34.31
C SER A 129 -14.27 -25.02 32.90
N VAL A 130 -12.97 -24.80 32.61
CA VAL A 130 -12.54 -24.32 31.29
C VAL A 130 -12.60 -25.46 30.27
N ASP A 131 -13.23 -25.24 29.12
CA ASP A 131 -13.20 -26.20 28.02
C ASP A 131 -11.94 -26.02 27.15
N LEU A 132 -11.35 -27.13 26.71
CA LEU A 132 -10.17 -27.18 25.84
C LEU A 132 -10.51 -27.57 24.40
N ALA A 133 -11.77 -27.83 24.06
CA ALA A 133 -12.17 -28.22 22.69
C ALA A 133 -11.70 -27.20 21.65
N GLY A 134 -11.80 -25.90 21.95
CA GLY A 134 -11.30 -24.83 21.06
C GLY A 134 -9.79 -24.89 20.80
N TYR A 135 -8.99 -25.32 21.78
CA TYR A 135 -7.55 -25.53 21.61
C TYR A 135 -7.27 -26.73 20.72
N HIS A 136 -7.93 -27.86 20.98
CA HIS A 136 -7.73 -29.09 20.20
C HIS A 136 -8.20 -28.93 18.74
N ALA A 137 -9.24 -28.13 18.50
CA ALA A 137 -9.67 -27.76 17.17
C ALA A 137 -8.65 -26.85 16.45
N ALA A 138 -8.12 -25.84 17.15
CA ALA A 138 -7.15 -24.91 16.59
C ALA A 138 -5.78 -25.54 16.27
N PHE A 139 -5.36 -26.49 17.12
CA PHE A 139 -4.05 -27.14 17.09
C PHE A 139 -4.16 -28.66 17.25
N PRO A 140 -4.70 -29.38 16.24
CA PRO A 140 -4.90 -30.82 16.32
C PRO A 140 -3.58 -31.56 16.53
N ASN A 141 -3.57 -32.50 17.47
CA ASN A 141 -2.40 -33.31 17.84
C ASN A 141 -1.16 -32.49 18.25
N ARG A 142 -1.36 -31.28 18.80
CA ARG A 142 -0.29 -30.46 19.36
C ARG A 142 -0.36 -30.42 20.87
N ASP A 143 0.77 -30.66 21.51
CA ASP A 143 0.98 -30.60 22.96
C ASP A 143 1.79 -29.34 23.32
N PHE A 144 1.31 -28.17 22.91
CA PHE A 144 1.96 -26.90 23.23
C PHE A 144 1.87 -26.56 24.71
N PHE A 145 0.90 -27.11 25.46
CA PHE A 145 0.71 -26.83 26.87
C PHE A 145 0.43 -28.12 27.64
N GLU A 146 0.78 -28.11 28.91
CA GLU A 146 0.16 -28.99 29.89
C GLU A 146 -1.25 -28.47 30.15
N GLU A 147 -2.25 -29.37 30.21
CA GLU A 147 -3.67 -28.98 30.23
C GLU A 147 -4.01 -28.05 31.39
N GLN A 148 -3.49 -28.31 32.59
CA GLN A 148 -3.75 -27.48 33.76
C GLN A 148 -3.27 -26.03 33.54
N HIS A 149 -2.08 -25.84 32.98
CA HIS A 149 -1.53 -24.51 32.70
C HIS A 149 -2.33 -23.77 31.62
N LEU A 150 -2.83 -24.49 30.62
CA LEU A 150 -3.70 -23.91 29.60
C LEU A 150 -5.06 -23.49 30.17
N ARG A 151 -5.67 -24.34 31.01
CA ARG A 151 -6.93 -24.03 31.70
C ARG A 151 -6.79 -22.80 32.60
N GLU A 152 -5.67 -22.68 33.32
CA GLU A 152 -5.37 -21.49 34.13
C GLU A 152 -5.20 -20.23 33.26
N LEU A 153 -4.48 -20.31 32.14
CA LEU A 153 -4.34 -19.17 31.20
C LEU A 153 -5.68 -18.71 30.64
N LEU A 154 -6.52 -19.64 30.19
CA LEU A 154 -7.84 -19.33 29.63
C LEU A 154 -8.80 -18.80 30.70
N ALA A 155 -8.74 -19.32 31.92
CA ALA A 155 -9.48 -18.77 33.06
C ALA A 155 -9.05 -17.34 33.37
N ALA A 156 -7.75 -17.04 33.33
CA ALA A 156 -7.23 -15.69 33.54
C ALA A 156 -7.70 -14.72 32.44
N VAL A 157 -7.69 -15.14 31.17
CA VAL A 157 -8.26 -14.37 30.05
C VAL A 157 -9.74 -14.06 30.29
N ARG A 158 -10.56 -15.06 30.64
CA ARG A 158 -11.98 -14.84 30.96
C ARG A 158 -12.18 -13.84 32.11
N LEU A 159 -11.43 -14.01 33.20
CA LEU A 159 -11.48 -13.11 34.35
C LEU A 159 -11.08 -11.67 33.98
N ALA A 160 -10.11 -11.49 33.08
CA ALA A 160 -9.71 -10.18 32.58
C ALA A 160 -10.87 -9.48 31.85
N GLU A 161 -11.63 -10.22 31.04
CA GLU A 161 -12.80 -9.69 30.34
C GLU A 161 -13.94 -9.33 31.31
N GLU A 162 -14.24 -10.23 32.25
CA GLU A 162 -15.28 -10.02 33.27
C GLU A 162 -15.00 -8.79 34.15
N ILE A 163 -13.75 -8.64 34.62
CA ILE A 163 -13.35 -7.52 35.48
C ILE A 163 -13.31 -6.20 34.70
N ALA A 164 -12.82 -6.22 33.47
CA ALA A 164 -12.78 -5.02 32.64
C ALA A 164 -14.20 -4.52 32.31
N GLY A 165 -15.15 -5.43 32.05
CA GLY A 165 -16.48 -5.08 31.58
C GLY A 165 -16.41 -4.28 30.29
N ARG A 166 -17.04 -3.10 30.25
CA ARG A 166 -17.01 -2.19 29.08
C ARG A 166 -15.73 -1.35 28.94
N ARG A 167 -14.76 -1.47 29.86
CA ARG A 167 -13.55 -0.64 29.89
C ARG A 167 -12.44 -1.25 29.04
N GLN A 168 -12.37 -0.84 27.78
CA GLN A 168 -11.44 -1.42 26.80
C GLN A 168 -9.96 -1.33 27.22
N HIS A 169 -9.51 -0.21 27.78
CA HIS A 169 -8.10 -0.04 28.20
C HIS A 169 -7.72 -0.97 29.35
N VAL A 170 -8.63 -1.18 30.32
CA VAL A 170 -8.45 -2.17 31.40
C VAL A 170 -8.36 -3.57 30.81
N LYS A 171 -9.29 -3.93 29.91
CA LYS A 171 -9.30 -5.23 29.20
C LYS A 171 -7.94 -5.46 28.52
N ASN A 172 -7.49 -4.49 27.73
CA ASN A 172 -6.25 -4.59 26.96
C ASN A 172 -5.02 -4.81 27.87
N LEU A 173 -4.89 -4.06 28.97
CA LEU A 173 -3.77 -4.23 29.90
C LEU A 173 -3.76 -5.62 30.54
N LEU A 174 -4.91 -6.11 31.00
CA LEU A 174 -5.00 -7.44 31.62
C LEU A 174 -4.78 -8.58 30.60
N LEU A 175 -5.34 -8.47 29.40
CA LEU A 175 -5.11 -9.44 28.32
C LEU A 175 -3.65 -9.47 27.87
N LEU A 176 -2.97 -8.31 27.81
CA LEU A 176 -1.55 -8.26 27.51
C LEU A 176 -0.72 -9.00 28.57
N ALA A 177 -1.09 -8.89 29.85
CA ALA A 177 -0.41 -9.64 30.92
C ALA A 177 -0.57 -11.17 30.75
N CYS A 178 -1.75 -11.64 30.32
CA CYS A 178 -1.95 -13.05 29.96
C CYS A 178 -1.09 -13.46 28.76
N ALA A 179 -1.13 -12.67 27.68
CA ALA A 179 -0.41 -12.96 26.44
C ALA A 179 1.12 -12.96 26.61
N ALA A 180 1.66 -12.02 27.40
CA ALA A 180 3.09 -11.97 27.71
C ALA A 180 3.60 -13.23 28.42
N ASN A 181 2.71 -13.97 29.10
CA ASN A 181 3.03 -15.17 29.87
C ASN A 181 2.62 -16.48 29.17
N THR A 182 2.05 -16.43 27.96
CA THR A 182 1.60 -17.61 27.20
C THR A 182 2.75 -18.58 26.91
N VAL A 183 3.82 -18.12 26.26
CA VAL A 183 4.97 -18.98 25.92
C VAL A 183 5.71 -19.45 27.17
N LYS A 184 5.81 -18.62 28.20
CA LYS A 184 6.44 -18.98 29.47
C LYS A 184 5.69 -20.13 30.17
N SER A 185 4.37 -20.20 30.00
CA SER A 185 3.48 -21.23 30.58
C SER A 185 3.31 -22.47 29.69
N SER A 186 3.93 -22.50 28.52
CA SER A 186 3.79 -23.58 27.51
C SER A 186 4.95 -24.59 27.53
N HIS A 187 4.99 -25.55 26.61
CA HIS A 187 6.16 -26.37 26.26
C HIS A 187 7.07 -25.69 25.22
N MET A 188 6.75 -24.45 24.81
CA MET A 188 7.41 -23.71 23.73
C MET A 188 8.34 -22.61 24.24
N THR A 189 9.43 -22.34 23.53
CA THR A 189 10.38 -21.27 23.84
C THR A 189 10.73 -20.48 22.59
N ARG A 190 10.99 -19.18 22.74
CA ARG A 190 11.42 -18.28 21.67
C ARG A 190 12.95 -18.17 21.65
N ARG A 191 13.56 -18.51 20.51
CA ARG A 191 14.95 -18.18 20.18
C ARG A 191 14.94 -17.35 18.90
N ALA A 192 15.37 -17.92 17.77
CA ALA A 192 15.10 -17.37 16.44
C ALA A 192 13.66 -17.66 16.00
N ASP A 193 13.16 -18.86 16.29
CA ASP A 193 11.78 -19.28 16.07
C ASP A 193 11.15 -19.80 17.37
N LEU A 194 9.82 -19.87 17.38
CA LEU A 194 9.02 -20.56 18.38
C LEU A 194 9.16 -22.07 18.19
N ARG A 195 9.92 -22.72 19.08
CA ARG A 195 10.15 -24.17 19.06
C ARG A 195 9.78 -24.81 20.39
N ARG A 196 9.61 -26.12 20.38
CA ARG A 196 9.49 -26.90 21.62
C ARG A 196 10.78 -26.76 22.43
N ARG A 197 10.64 -26.66 23.76
CA ARG A 197 11.75 -26.75 24.72
C ARG A 197 12.42 -28.12 24.61
N ARG A 198 13.74 -28.14 24.72
CA ARG A 198 14.55 -29.37 24.78
C ARG A 198 14.54 -29.97 26.19
N PRO A 199 14.86 -31.26 26.38
CA PRO A 199 14.87 -31.90 27.70
C PRO A 199 15.72 -31.17 28.77
N ASP A 200 16.86 -30.60 28.38
CA ASP A 200 17.72 -29.80 29.26
C ASP A 200 17.04 -28.52 29.77
N GLU A 201 16.16 -27.93 28.97
CA GLU A 201 15.44 -26.69 29.29
C GLU A 201 14.27 -26.91 30.28
N TYR A 202 14.01 -28.16 30.71
CA TYR A 202 12.99 -28.50 31.72
C TYR A 202 13.53 -28.71 33.13
N LYS A 203 14.82 -29.02 33.30
CA LYS A 203 15.38 -29.55 34.57
C LYS A 203 15.15 -28.67 35.80
N THR A 204 15.04 -27.36 35.62
CA THR A 204 14.84 -26.37 36.70
C THR A 204 13.55 -25.57 36.54
N ARG A 205 12.66 -26.00 35.64
CA ARG A 205 11.50 -25.21 35.24
C ARG A 205 10.27 -25.58 36.06
N MET A 206 9.83 -24.67 36.92
CA MET A 206 8.49 -24.67 37.52
C MET A 206 7.59 -23.70 36.76
N VAL A 207 6.36 -24.12 36.48
CA VAL A 207 5.33 -23.27 35.86
C VAL A 207 4.33 -22.88 36.92
N ASP A 208 4.16 -21.57 37.09
CA ASP A 208 3.13 -21.01 37.97
C ASP A 208 2.45 -19.87 37.20
N VAL A 209 1.32 -20.19 36.56
CA VAL A 209 0.58 -19.25 35.71
C VAL A 209 0.09 -18.05 36.55
N SER A 210 -0.42 -18.33 37.74
CA SER A 210 -0.88 -17.32 38.71
C SER A 210 0.25 -16.34 39.06
N GLN A 211 1.41 -16.86 39.48
CA GLN A 211 2.56 -16.02 39.86
C GLN A 211 3.08 -15.22 38.66
N PHE A 212 3.16 -15.83 37.49
CA PHE A 212 3.64 -15.16 36.27
C PHE A 212 2.75 -13.97 35.89
N ILE A 213 1.43 -14.18 35.83
CA ILE A 213 0.47 -13.12 35.51
C ILE A 213 0.45 -12.04 36.60
N SER A 214 0.42 -12.44 37.88
CA SER A 214 0.40 -11.50 39.01
C SER A 214 1.62 -10.59 39.04
N SER A 215 2.80 -11.16 38.77
CA SER A 215 4.05 -10.38 38.69
C SER A 215 4.00 -9.37 37.55
N THR A 216 3.49 -9.77 36.38
CA THR A 216 3.35 -8.87 35.22
C THR A 216 2.37 -7.73 35.50
N VAL A 217 1.19 -8.00 36.08
CA VAL A 217 0.21 -6.96 36.42
C VAL A 217 0.75 -6.01 37.50
N SER A 218 1.50 -6.53 38.48
CA SER A 218 2.16 -5.71 39.50
C SER A 218 3.23 -4.79 38.89
N SER A 219 3.99 -5.27 37.91
CA SER A 219 4.93 -4.45 37.14
C SER A 219 4.20 -3.36 36.34
N TYR A 220 3.04 -3.65 35.75
CA TYR A 220 2.26 -2.62 35.03
C TYR A 220 1.80 -1.52 35.96
N LEU A 221 1.35 -1.86 37.17
CA LEU A 221 0.99 -0.88 38.21
C LEU A 221 2.16 0.01 38.58
N GLN A 222 3.35 -0.56 38.79
CA GLN A 222 4.55 0.21 39.10
C GLN A 222 4.96 1.13 37.95
N ASP A 223 5.01 0.61 36.72
CA ASP A 223 5.41 1.35 35.54
C ASP A 223 4.46 2.53 35.30
N ILE A 224 3.13 2.29 35.29
CA ILE A 224 2.11 3.32 35.04
C ILE A 224 2.19 4.48 36.05
N ARG A 225 2.49 4.20 37.32
CA ARG A 225 2.66 5.25 38.36
C ARG A 225 3.85 6.16 38.10
N THR A 226 4.87 5.67 37.38
CA THR A 226 6.13 6.38 37.11
C THR A 226 6.18 7.05 35.74
N LEU A 227 5.16 6.85 34.91
CA LEU A 227 5.06 7.49 33.60
C LEU A 227 4.94 9.01 33.73
N SER A 228 5.82 9.71 33.01
CA SER A 228 5.84 11.17 32.93
C SER A 228 4.85 11.69 31.89
N THR A 229 4.14 12.78 32.21
CA THR A 229 3.19 13.43 31.30
C THR A 229 3.72 14.77 30.77
N PRO A 230 3.26 15.23 29.58
CA PRO A 230 2.28 14.59 28.70
C PRO A 230 2.87 13.45 27.87
N LEU A 231 2.10 12.37 27.69
CA LEU A 231 2.44 11.26 26.81
C LEU A 231 1.94 11.54 25.39
N GLY A 232 2.77 11.21 24.39
CA GLY A 232 2.41 11.33 22.97
C GLY A 232 1.45 10.24 22.50
N SER A 233 0.62 10.55 21.52
CA SER A 233 -0.34 9.61 20.92
C SER A 233 0.31 8.67 19.91
N SER A 234 -0.33 7.54 19.62
CA SER A 234 0.04 6.66 18.52
C SER A 234 -1.16 6.38 17.61
N ALA A 235 -0.93 6.41 16.30
CA ALA A 235 -1.93 6.17 15.28
C ALA A 235 -1.51 5.00 14.37
N TYR A 236 -2.34 3.94 14.36
CA TYR A 236 -2.26 2.88 13.38
C TYR A 236 -2.80 3.37 12.04
N ILE A 237 -1.97 3.36 10.99
CA ILE A 237 -2.37 3.91 9.68
C ILE A 237 -2.58 2.87 8.59
N SER A 238 -1.98 1.67 8.72
CA SER A 238 -2.19 0.58 7.75
C SER A 238 -1.77 -0.78 8.29
N SER A 239 -2.37 -1.84 7.76
CA SER A 239 -1.85 -3.19 7.96
C SER A 239 -0.59 -3.42 7.15
N ASP A 240 -0.43 -2.82 5.97
CA ASP A 240 0.68 -3.09 5.05
C ASP A 240 1.48 -1.82 4.76
N ALA A 241 2.78 -1.82 5.06
CA ALA A 241 3.67 -0.69 4.83
C ALA A 241 3.82 -0.32 3.33
N ARG A 242 3.48 -1.24 2.42
CA ARG A 242 3.45 -0.99 0.97
C ARG A 242 2.22 -0.19 0.53
N SER A 243 1.22 -0.04 1.41
CA SER A 243 -0.03 0.67 1.13
C SER A 243 -0.50 1.44 2.35
N ILE A 244 -0.11 2.71 2.46
CA ILE A 244 -0.55 3.64 3.52
C ILE A 244 -1.47 4.72 2.94
N PRO A 245 -2.36 5.33 3.74
CA PRO A 245 -3.35 6.28 3.23
C PRO A 245 -2.74 7.56 2.64
N ASP A 246 -3.48 8.24 1.77
CA ASP A 246 -3.03 9.53 1.21
C ASP A 246 -3.02 10.66 2.24
N SER A 247 -3.79 10.54 3.31
CA SER A 247 -3.87 11.53 4.39
C SER A 247 -2.56 11.74 5.16
N VAL A 248 -1.59 10.82 5.05
CA VAL A 248 -0.27 10.95 5.68
C VAL A 248 0.83 11.42 4.71
N ALA A 249 0.46 11.82 3.48
CA ALA A 249 1.41 12.36 2.53
C ALA A 249 2.07 13.63 3.07
N GLU A 250 3.39 13.67 3.00
CA GLU A 250 4.23 14.81 3.43
C GLU A 250 3.95 15.33 4.85
N SER A 251 3.40 14.49 5.72
CA SER A 251 3.05 14.85 7.09
C SER A 251 4.07 14.38 8.14
N ILE A 252 5.01 13.51 7.76
CA ILE A 252 5.96 12.86 8.67
C ILE A 252 7.30 13.60 8.71
N ASP A 253 7.83 13.87 9.91
CA ASP A 253 9.15 14.51 10.07
C ASP A 253 10.31 13.51 10.05
N LEU A 254 10.13 12.37 10.74
CA LEU A 254 11.14 11.33 10.92
C LEU A 254 10.50 9.96 10.77
N ALA A 255 11.01 9.13 9.86
CA ALA A 255 10.72 7.71 9.83
C ALA A 255 11.85 6.93 10.49
N ILE A 256 11.54 5.91 11.29
CA ILE A 256 12.53 5.06 11.94
C ILE A 256 12.00 3.63 12.05
N THR A 257 12.78 2.65 11.63
CA THR A 257 12.36 1.23 11.65
C THR A 257 13.55 0.27 11.62
N SER A 258 13.28 -0.96 12.03
CA SER A 258 14.04 -2.16 11.63
C SER A 258 13.06 -3.07 10.89
N PRO A 259 13.14 -3.20 9.56
CA PRO A 259 12.23 -4.07 8.83
C PRO A 259 12.48 -5.54 9.20
N PRO A 260 11.60 -6.48 8.80
CA PRO A 260 11.97 -7.88 8.74
C PRO A 260 13.23 -8.07 7.89
N TYR A 261 14.27 -8.65 8.46
CA TYR A 261 15.54 -8.85 7.76
C TYR A 261 15.40 -9.99 6.75
N LEU A 262 16.20 -9.96 5.69
CA LEU A 262 16.31 -11.10 4.79
C LEU A 262 16.88 -12.30 5.59
N ASN A 263 16.29 -13.49 5.42
CA ASN A 263 16.43 -14.63 6.35
C ASN A 263 15.79 -14.42 7.74
N GLY A 264 14.83 -13.49 7.82
CA GLY A 264 14.18 -13.11 9.06
C GLY A 264 13.31 -14.23 9.63
N THR A 265 13.16 -14.17 10.94
CA THR A 265 12.26 -14.98 11.74
C THR A 265 10.84 -15.03 11.16
N ASN A 266 10.14 -16.16 11.34
CA ASN A 266 8.72 -16.23 10.97
C ASN A 266 7.86 -15.53 12.03
N TYR A 267 7.68 -14.21 11.88
CA TYR A 267 7.00 -13.32 12.85
C TYR A 267 5.61 -13.84 13.28
N PHE A 268 4.80 -14.35 12.34
CA PHE A 268 3.46 -14.87 12.64
C PHE A 268 3.50 -16.22 13.36
N ARG A 269 4.41 -17.11 12.94
CA ARG A 269 4.62 -18.38 13.63
C ARG A 269 5.12 -18.16 15.05
N ASN A 270 5.92 -17.11 15.27
CA ASN A 270 6.44 -16.77 16.57
C ASN A 270 5.37 -16.30 17.56
N THR A 271 4.25 -15.77 17.09
CA THR A 271 3.16 -15.25 17.92
C THR A 271 1.88 -16.08 17.81
N LYS A 272 1.93 -17.27 17.20
CA LYS A 272 0.71 -18.05 16.90
C LYS A 272 -0.10 -18.43 18.13
N LEU A 273 0.57 -18.65 19.28
CA LEU A 273 -0.12 -19.01 20.51
C LEU A 273 -0.88 -17.82 21.09
N GLU A 274 -0.28 -16.63 21.05
CA GLU A 274 -0.91 -15.38 21.50
C GLU A 274 -2.00 -14.90 20.54
N LEU A 275 -1.78 -15.05 19.23
CA LEU A 275 -2.80 -14.81 18.20
C LEU A 275 -4.05 -15.64 18.47
N TRP A 276 -3.90 -16.92 18.78
CA TRP A 276 -5.02 -17.80 19.12
C TRP A 276 -5.62 -17.46 20.49
N LEU A 277 -4.78 -17.28 21.51
CA LEU A 277 -5.25 -17.03 22.88
C LEU A 277 -6.15 -15.79 22.98
N LEU A 278 -5.87 -14.76 22.19
CA LEU A 278 -6.66 -13.53 22.16
C LEU A 278 -7.69 -13.48 21.01
N GLY A 279 -7.90 -14.59 20.30
CA GLY A 279 -8.95 -14.72 19.29
C GLY A 279 -8.68 -14.03 17.95
N PHE A 280 -7.43 -13.70 17.62
CA PHE A 280 -7.06 -13.16 16.30
C PHE A 280 -7.00 -14.23 15.21
N ILE A 281 -6.86 -15.51 15.60
CA ILE A 281 -6.98 -16.67 14.72
C ILE A 281 -7.82 -17.75 15.41
N SER A 282 -8.54 -18.52 14.63
CA SER A 282 -9.29 -19.69 15.10
C SER A 282 -8.48 -20.98 14.96
N SER A 283 -7.50 -21.02 14.05
CA SER A 283 -6.68 -22.18 13.78
C SER A 283 -5.30 -21.84 13.18
N GLU A 284 -4.38 -22.81 13.17
CA GLU A 284 -3.04 -22.62 12.58
C GLU A 284 -3.08 -22.32 11.06
N SER A 285 -4.15 -22.70 10.34
CA SER A 285 -4.31 -22.40 8.91
C SER A 285 -4.53 -20.91 8.62
N ASP A 286 -5.07 -20.16 9.58
CA ASP A 286 -5.34 -18.71 9.44
C ASP A 286 -4.04 -17.89 9.36
N LEU A 287 -2.88 -18.51 9.63
CA LEU A 287 -1.57 -17.87 9.43
C LEU A 287 -1.20 -17.70 7.95
N GLY A 288 -1.84 -18.43 7.04
CA GLY A 288 -1.56 -18.40 5.60
C GLY A 288 -1.69 -17.00 4.98
N PRO A 289 -2.86 -16.35 5.05
CA PRO A 289 -3.08 -15.00 4.53
C PRO A 289 -2.08 -13.97 5.06
N PHE A 290 -1.79 -14.00 6.37
CA PHE A 290 -0.82 -13.10 6.96
C PHE A 290 0.61 -13.28 6.41
N ARG A 291 1.05 -14.53 6.16
CA ARG A 291 2.36 -14.81 5.53
C ARG A 291 2.43 -14.32 4.09
N GLN A 292 1.31 -14.35 3.37
CA GLN A 292 1.20 -13.83 2.00
C GLN A 292 1.26 -12.29 1.99
N GLN A 293 0.64 -11.64 2.97
CA GLN A 293 0.69 -10.19 3.11
C GLN A 293 2.02 -9.67 3.66
N ALA A 294 2.76 -10.42 4.48
CA ALA A 294 4.08 -10.02 4.99
C ALA A 294 5.06 -9.60 3.87
N ILE A 295 6.13 -8.88 4.19
CA ILE A 295 7.24 -8.76 3.22
C ILE A 295 7.93 -10.12 3.03
N CYS A 296 8.47 -10.38 1.84
CA CYS A 296 9.09 -11.66 1.49
C CYS A 296 10.49 -11.85 2.11
N ALA A 297 10.56 -11.81 3.43
CA ALA A 297 11.81 -11.83 4.20
C ALA A 297 12.32 -13.25 4.53
N GLY A 298 11.48 -14.27 4.39
CA GLY A 298 11.85 -15.68 4.61
C GLY A 298 11.31 -16.59 3.50
N ILE A 299 11.91 -17.79 3.35
CA ILE A 299 11.50 -18.78 2.34
C ILE A 299 10.02 -19.20 2.47
N ASN A 300 9.45 -19.09 3.67
CA ASN A 300 8.05 -19.38 3.97
C ASN A 300 7.08 -18.30 3.43
N ASN A 301 7.60 -17.16 2.99
CA ASN A 301 6.82 -16.10 2.36
C ASN A 301 6.77 -16.25 0.83
N VAL A 302 7.66 -17.06 0.24
CA VAL A 302 7.66 -17.33 -1.20
C VAL A 302 6.43 -18.15 -1.55
N SER A 303 5.59 -17.61 -2.44
CA SER A 303 4.33 -18.20 -2.86
C SER A 303 4.04 -17.87 -4.31
N ALA A 304 3.43 -18.80 -5.04
CA ALA A 304 3.00 -18.59 -6.42
C ALA A 304 1.99 -17.43 -6.58
N VAL A 305 1.31 -17.04 -5.49
CA VAL A 305 0.31 -15.96 -5.51
C VAL A 305 0.96 -14.57 -5.61
N ARG A 306 2.25 -14.41 -5.31
CA ARG A 306 2.92 -13.11 -5.20
C ARG A 306 3.25 -12.39 -6.52
N GLY A 307 2.80 -12.93 -7.66
CA GLY A 307 3.15 -12.40 -8.98
C GLY A 307 4.67 -12.42 -9.23
N GLU A 308 5.11 -11.79 -10.32
CA GLU A 308 6.54 -11.66 -10.62
C GLU A 308 7.15 -10.48 -9.86
N PRO A 309 8.35 -10.63 -9.26
CA PRO A 309 9.03 -9.53 -8.59
C PRO A 309 9.50 -8.48 -9.60
N ARG A 310 9.60 -7.22 -9.17
CA ARG A 310 10.22 -6.17 -9.98
C ARG A 310 11.69 -6.51 -10.25
N PHE A 311 12.11 -6.35 -11.50
CA PHE A 311 13.49 -6.60 -11.92
C PHE A 311 14.44 -5.46 -11.53
N PHE A 312 15.55 -5.81 -10.86
CA PHE A 312 16.62 -4.89 -10.52
C PHE A 312 17.98 -5.50 -10.91
N PRO A 313 18.75 -4.91 -11.85
CA PRO A 313 19.99 -5.51 -12.34
C PRO A 313 21.02 -5.84 -11.24
N PHE A 314 21.14 -4.97 -10.22
CA PHE A 314 22.08 -5.18 -9.12
C PHE A 314 21.66 -6.30 -8.17
N VAL A 315 20.36 -6.55 -8.02
CA VAL A 315 19.82 -7.70 -7.27
C VAL A 315 20.04 -8.96 -8.07
N GLU A 316 19.76 -8.92 -9.37
CA GLU A 316 19.87 -10.06 -10.27
C GLU A 316 21.31 -10.61 -10.32
N LYS A 317 22.32 -9.73 -10.32
CA LYS A 317 23.74 -10.11 -10.27
C LYS A 317 24.12 -11.01 -9.08
N VAL A 318 23.37 -10.94 -7.99
CA VAL A 318 23.56 -11.78 -6.79
C VAL A 318 22.58 -12.94 -6.79
N ALA A 319 21.32 -12.70 -7.16
CA ALA A 319 20.29 -13.72 -7.18
C ALA A 319 20.57 -14.83 -8.21
N SER A 320 21.17 -14.52 -9.36
CA SER A 320 21.56 -15.52 -10.36
C SER A 320 22.63 -16.49 -9.84
N LYS A 321 23.58 -16.00 -9.03
CA LYS A 321 24.56 -16.87 -8.36
C LYS A 321 23.88 -17.81 -7.38
N LEU A 322 22.85 -17.33 -6.68
CA LEU A 322 22.05 -18.15 -5.78
C LEU A 322 21.21 -19.18 -6.54
N ASP A 323 20.73 -18.90 -7.76
CA ASP A 323 20.02 -19.89 -8.57
C ASP A 323 20.91 -21.13 -8.84
N GLU A 324 22.22 -20.94 -9.02
CA GLU A 324 23.19 -22.01 -9.29
C GLU A 324 23.52 -22.86 -8.04
N VAL A 325 23.64 -22.25 -6.86
CA VAL A 325 24.18 -22.91 -5.66
C VAL A 325 23.15 -23.19 -4.55
N ALA A 326 21.95 -22.61 -4.63
CA ALA A 326 20.96 -22.75 -3.57
C ALA A 326 20.35 -24.16 -3.55
N TYR A 327 20.40 -24.80 -2.38
CA TYR A 327 19.73 -26.08 -2.13
C TYR A 327 18.19 -25.95 -2.15
N ASP A 328 17.66 -24.74 -2.01
CA ASP A 328 16.23 -24.43 -2.06
C ASP A 328 16.00 -23.26 -3.00
N GLN A 329 15.31 -23.54 -4.12
CA GLN A 329 15.02 -22.57 -5.18
C GLN A 329 14.09 -21.43 -4.73
N ARG A 330 13.54 -21.48 -3.51
CA ARG A 330 12.86 -20.34 -2.88
C ARG A 330 13.83 -19.27 -2.37
N ILE A 331 15.09 -19.60 -2.08
CA ILE A 331 16.09 -18.64 -1.59
C ILE A 331 16.32 -17.50 -2.60
N PRO A 332 16.71 -17.74 -3.86
CA PRO A 332 16.91 -16.66 -4.81
C PRO A 332 15.61 -15.89 -5.12
N LYS A 333 14.45 -16.58 -5.17
CA LYS A 333 13.13 -15.94 -5.32
C LYS A 333 12.80 -15.00 -4.15
N MET A 334 13.12 -15.41 -2.92
CA MET A 334 12.96 -14.60 -1.72
C MET A 334 13.79 -13.31 -1.81
N VAL A 335 15.05 -13.37 -2.26
CA VAL A 335 15.90 -12.17 -2.44
C VAL A 335 15.26 -11.19 -3.43
N ARG A 336 14.79 -11.67 -4.58
CA ARG A 336 14.13 -10.85 -5.60
C ARG A 336 12.84 -10.19 -5.07
N HIS A 337 11.96 -10.99 -4.46
CA HIS A 337 10.71 -10.46 -3.88
C HIS A 337 10.95 -9.52 -2.71
N TYR A 338 11.93 -9.78 -1.86
CA TYR A 338 12.28 -8.89 -0.76
C TYR A 338 12.62 -7.49 -1.26
N CYS A 339 13.48 -7.41 -2.29
CA CYS A 339 13.85 -6.13 -2.89
C CYS A 339 12.65 -5.43 -3.55
N SER A 340 11.77 -6.20 -4.21
CA SER A 340 10.51 -5.68 -4.77
C SER A 340 9.57 -5.12 -3.69
N ASP A 341 9.38 -5.85 -2.59
CA ASP A 341 8.54 -5.44 -1.47
C ASP A 341 9.12 -4.19 -0.77
N MET A 342 10.42 -4.19 -0.49
CA MET A 342 11.08 -3.07 0.17
C MET A 342 11.13 -1.82 -0.72
N HIS A 343 11.20 -1.96 -2.05
CA HIS A 343 11.04 -0.83 -2.97
C HIS A 343 9.68 -0.14 -2.78
N ALA A 344 8.60 -0.91 -2.71
CA ALA A 344 7.26 -0.37 -2.47
C ALA A 344 7.13 0.29 -1.08
N VAL A 345 7.73 -0.29 -0.04
CA VAL A 345 7.78 0.34 1.30
C VAL A 345 8.56 1.64 1.27
N LEU A 346 9.69 1.70 0.58
CA LEU A 346 10.48 2.91 0.41
C LEU A 346 9.71 4.00 -0.32
N GLN A 347 8.96 3.65 -1.37
CA GLN A 347 8.09 4.60 -2.09
C GLN A 347 7.04 5.23 -1.17
N GLN A 348 6.36 4.40 -0.38
CA GLN A 348 5.37 4.89 0.58
C GLN A 348 5.99 5.74 1.69
N THR A 349 7.14 5.32 2.23
CA THR A 349 7.86 6.08 3.27
C THR A 349 8.32 7.43 2.73
N TYR A 350 8.83 7.47 1.50
CA TYR A 350 9.20 8.72 0.81
C TYR A 350 8.01 9.65 0.61
N ARG A 351 6.85 9.09 0.25
CA ARG A 351 5.60 9.86 0.09
C ARG A 351 5.13 10.45 1.41
N ALA A 352 5.21 9.70 2.50
CA ALA A 352 4.78 10.14 3.82
C ALA A 352 5.68 11.23 4.44
N LEU A 353 6.98 11.17 4.18
CA LEU A 353 7.94 12.15 4.70
C LEU A 353 7.72 13.53 4.09
N ARG A 354 7.81 14.58 4.91
CA ARG A 354 7.90 15.96 4.43
C ARG A 354 9.22 16.19 3.68
N PRO A 355 9.30 17.16 2.77
CA PRO A 355 10.58 17.60 2.21
C PRO A 355 11.59 17.95 3.32
N GLY A 356 12.80 17.40 3.25
CA GLY A 356 13.83 17.52 4.28
C GLY A 356 13.70 16.54 5.45
N GLY A 357 12.67 15.71 5.51
CA GLY A 357 12.49 14.67 6.52
C GLY A 357 13.52 13.54 6.39
N HIS A 358 13.77 12.84 7.50
CA HIS A 358 14.78 11.77 7.57
C HIS A 358 14.13 10.39 7.68
N PHE A 359 14.82 9.38 7.16
CA PHE A 359 14.46 7.98 7.35
C PHE A 359 15.67 7.18 7.86
N LEU A 360 15.52 6.58 9.03
CA LEU A 360 16.57 5.82 9.72
C LEU A 360 16.16 4.35 9.68
N LEU A 361 16.99 3.53 9.06
CA LEU A 361 16.70 2.13 8.82
C LEU A 361 17.85 1.27 9.35
N ASP A 362 17.56 0.52 10.41
CA ASP A 362 18.46 -0.50 10.97
C ASP A 362 18.31 -1.79 10.16
N ILE A 363 19.36 -2.20 9.45
CA ILE A 363 19.37 -3.38 8.60
C ILE A 363 20.71 -4.08 8.66
N GLY A 364 20.70 -5.39 8.43
CA GLY A 364 21.92 -6.14 8.26
C GLY A 364 21.93 -6.96 6.99
N ASP A 365 23.14 -7.22 6.49
CA ASP A 365 23.38 -8.10 5.36
C ASP A 365 23.14 -9.57 5.72
N SER A 366 23.24 -10.44 4.71
CA SER A 366 22.99 -11.88 4.85
C SER A 366 23.99 -12.70 4.03
N CYS A 367 24.14 -13.97 4.35
CA CYS A 367 24.85 -14.94 3.53
C CYS A 367 23.98 -16.19 3.38
N PHE A 368 23.84 -16.67 2.14
CA PHE A 368 23.14 -17.91 1.82
C PHE A 368 24.01 -18.75 0.90
N CYS A 369 24.23 -20.02 1.24
CA CYS A 369 24.95 -20.96 0.38
C CYS A 369 26.34 -20.42 -0.04
N GLY A 370 27.06 -19.75 0.88
CA GLY A 370 28.36 -19.11 0.60
C GLY A 370 28.29 -17.83 -0.24
N VAL A 371 27.09 -17.40 -0.67
CA VAL A 371 26.88 -16.16 -1.42
C VAL A 371 26.46 -15.06 -0.46
N HIS A 372 27.30 -14.02 -0.37
CA HIS A 372 26.98 -12.79 0.36
C HIS A 372 25.87 -12.02 -0.36
N VAL A 373 24.86 -11.63 0.40
CA VAL A 373 23.73 -10.81 -0.04
C VAL A 373 23.82 -9.48 0.70
N PRO A 374 24.34 -8.42 0.07
CA PRO A 374 24.57 -7.12 0.68
C PRO A 374 23.26 -6.31 0.75
N THR A 375 22.35 -6.73 1.64
CA THR A 375 21.00 -6.18 1.77
C THR A 375 21.00 -4.67 2.04
N ASP A 376 21.93 -4.18 2.83
CA ASP A 376 22.18 -2.77 3.09
C ASP A 376 22.48 -1.97 1.80
N ASN A 377 23.33 -2.50 0.90
CA ASN A 377 23.63 -1.88 -0.38
C ASN A 377 22.44 -1.95 -1.35
N PHE A 378 21.66 -3.04 -1.31
CA PHE A 378 20.42 -3.15 -2.07
C PHE A 378 19.41 -2.08 -1.63
N ILE A 379 19.13 -1.98 -0.34
CA ILE A 379 18.20 -0.98 0.20
C ILE A 379 18.67 0.44 -0.12
N THR A 380 19.98 0.72 -0.02
CA THR A 380 20.55 2.02 -0.41
C THR A 380 20.25 2.34 -1.88
N SER A 381 20.48 1.39 -2.78
CA SER A 381 20.24 1.57 -4.22
C SER A 381 18.74 1.75 -4.53
N LEU A 382 17.88 0.98 -3.87
CA LEU A 382 16.43 1.10 -4.00
C LEU A 382 15.92 2.46 -3.48
N ALA A 383 16.44 2.93 -2.34
CA ALA A 383 16.07 4.21 -1.77
C ALA A 383 16.47 5.37 -2.69
N GLN A 384 17.65 5.29 -3.32
CA GLN A 384 18.10 6.26 -4.34
C GLN A 384 17.21 6.24 -5.59
N ASP A 385 16.78 5.06 -6.05
CA ASP A 385 15.83 4.93 -7.17
C ASP A 385 14.48 5.61 -6.86
N VAL A 386 14.01 5.50 -5.60
CA VAL A 386 12.80 6.19 -5.13
C VAL A 386 12.99 7.71 -5.03
N GLY A 387 14.20 8.19 -4.73
CA GLY A 387 14.54 9.61 -4.65
C GLY A 387 15.12 10.08 -3.31
N PHE A 388 15.42 9.16 -2.39
CA PHE A 388 16.14 9.49 -1.16
C PHE A 388 17.61 9.83 -1.43
N GLU A 389 18.16 10.74 -0.63
CA GLU A 389 19.60 10.93 -0.47
C GLU A 389 20.10 10.05 0.68
N CYS A 390 21.12 9.21 0.45
CA CYS A 390 21.80 8.50 1.53
C CYS A 390 22.84 9.43 2.16
N ILE A 391 22.62 9.82 3.41
CA ILE A 391 23.44 10.79 4.15
C ILE A 391 24.55 10.08 4.93
N ALA A 392 24.25 8.92 5.51
CA ALA A 392 25.21 8.14 6.29
C ALA A 392 24.88 6.65 6.28
N LYS A 393 25.92 5.86 6.51
CA LYS A 393 25.86 4.42 6.79
C LYS A 393 26.73 4.17 8.02
N ASN A 394 26.10 3.92 9.15
CA ASN A 394 26.79 3.77 10.44
C ASN A 394 26.84 2.30 10.82
N LEU A 395 28.03 1.77 11.13
CA LEU A 395 28.18 0.39 11.62
C LEU A 395 27.61 0.29 13.04
N LEU A 396 26.65 -0.62 13.22
CA LEU A 396 26.04 -0.89 14.53
C LEU A 396 26.66 -2.11 15.21
N ALA A 397 26.89 -3.19 14.44
CA ALA A 397 27.51 -4.41 14.95
C ALA A 397 28.16 -5.24 13.84
N GLU A 398 29.24 -5.93 14.20
CA GLU A 398 29.75 -7.06 13.42
C GLU A 398 29.02 -8.34 13.85
N ARG A 399 28.74 -9.19 12.86
CA ARG A 399 27.99 -10.44 13.04
C ARG A 399 28.67 -11.56 12.26
N TYR A 400 28.26 -12.79 12.52
CA TYR A 400 28.75 -13.95 11.78
C TYR A 400 27.58 -14.85 11.39
N SER A 401 27.59 -15.33 10.15
CA SER A 401 26.69 -16.39 9.69
C SER A 401 27.07 -17.74 10.30
N LYS A 402 26.25 -18.77 10.05
CA LYS A 402 26.52 -20.14 10.52
C LYS A 402 27.81 -20.74 9.98
N ASP A 403 28.22 -20.35 8.77
CA ASP A 403 29.48 -20.76 8.15
C ASP A 403 30.65 -19.85 8.53
N SER A 404 30.49 -18.99 9.55
CA SER A 404 31.48 -18.03 10.04
C SER A 404 31.84 -16.91 9.04
N THR A 405 31.07 -16.73 7.97
CA THR A 405 31.18 -15.53 7.12
C THR A 405 30.92 -14.28 7.97
N GLN A 406 31.83 -13.31 7.90
CA GLN A 406 31.64 -12.02 8.56
C GLN A 406 30.51 -11.24 7.87
N LEU A 407 29.59 -10.74 8.68
CA LEU A 407 28.40 -9.99 8.31
C LEU A 407 28.37 -8.69 9.12
N THR A 408 27.56 -7.74 8.69
CA THR A 408 27.42 -6.44 9.34
C THR A 408 25.95 -6.10 9.60
N GLN A 409 25.73 -5.29 10.62
CA GLN A 409 24.49 -4.59 10.87
C GLN A 409 24.79 -3.10 10.88
N VAL A 410 23.99 -2.33 10.15
CA VAL A 410 24.20 -0.91 9.91
C VAL A 410 22.91 -0.13 10.08
N GLU A 411 23.04 1.12 10.47
CA GLU A 411 21.99 2.12 10.31
C GLU A 411 22.23 2.85 8.99
N LEU A 412 21.22 2.83 8.13
CA LEU A 412 21.15 3.67 6.95
C LEU A 412 20.37 4.93 7.28
N VAL A 413 20.98 6.10 7.04
CA VAL A 413 20.35 7.41 7.26
C VAL A 413 20.05 8.02 5.90
N PHE A 414 18.76 8.08 5.57
CA PHE A 414 18.27 8.71 4.35
C PHE A 414 17.62 10.06 4.64
N ARG A 415 17.59 10.92 3.62
CA ARG A 415 16.88 12.21 3.65
C ARG A 415 16.03 12.36 2.40
N LYS A 416 14.78 12.82 2.57
CA LYS A 416 13.96 13.30 1.45
C LYS A 416 14.47 14.69 1.04
N PRO A 417 14.89 14.91 -0.22
CA PRO A 417 15.39 16.22 -0.64
C PRO A 417 14.38 17.34 -0.37
N THR A 418 14.86 18.51 0.03
CA THR A 418 14.03 19.71 0.07
C THR A 418 13.72 20.16 -1.37
N SER A 419 12.63 20.90 -1.58
CA SER A 419 12.25 21.40 -2.92
C SER A 419 13.36 22.17 -3.63
N MET A 420 14.31 22.77 -2.89
CA MET A 420 15.52 23.39 -3.44
C MET A 420 16.63 22.40 -3.85
N ASN A 421 16.76 21.26 -3.16
CA ASN A 421 17.83 20.26 -3.35
C ASN A 421 17.45 19.07 -4.22
N CYS A 422 16.29 19.12 -4.87
CA CYS A 422 15.80 18.05 -5.75
C CYS A 422 16.70 17.81 -7.00
N ARG A 423 17.93 18.33 -7.07
CA ARG A 423 18.86 18.24 -8.21
C ARG A 423 20.06 17.34 -7.86
N ARG A 424 19.96 16.05 -8.19
CA ARG A 424 21.02 15.23 -8.81
C ARG A 424 20.54 13.77 -8.94
N ASN A 425 19.75 13.51 -9.98
CA ASN A 425 19.62 12.18 -10.54
C ASN A 425 19.94 12.31 -12.04
N PRO A 426 20.98 11.63 -12.59
CA PRO A 426 21.40 11.76 -13.98
C PRO A 426 20.27 11.56 -15.00
N ALA A 427 19.33 10.66 -14.73
CA ALA A 427 18.14 10.44 -15.57
C ALA A 427 17.08 11.56 -15.40
N ALA A 428 16.95 12.12 -14.19
CA ALA A 428 16.07 13.26 -13.92
C ALA A 428 16.63 14.58 -14.48
N THR A 429 17.95 14.72 -14.66
CA THR A 429 18.54 15.84 -15.41
C THR A 429 18.05 15.85 -16.85
N GLY A 430 17.95 14.69 -17.51
CA GLY A 430 17.40 14.59 -18.86
C GLY A 430 15.91 14.93 -18.93
N LEU A 431 15.09 14.40 -18.02
CA LEU A 431 13.65 14.69 -18.01
C LEU A 431 13.35 16.16 -17.66
N ARG A 432 14.03 16.72 -16.64
CA ARG A 432 13.86 18.13 -16.28
C ARG A 432 14.37 19.06 -17.36
N GLU A 433 15.45 18.70 -18.04
CA GLU A 433 15.92 19.45 -19.19
C GLU A 433 14.89 19.43 -20.31
N LYS A 434 14.33 18.25 -20.65
CA LYS A 434 13.26 18.11 -21.63
C LYS A 434 12.02 18.92 -21.24
N ILE A 435 11.61 18.93 -19.97
CA ILE A 435 10.49 19.74 -19.46
C ILE A 435 10.81 21.23 -19.57
N ARG A 436 12.00 21.65 -19.14
CA ARG A 436 12.47 23.05 -19.22
C ARG A 436 12.53 23.52 -20.67
N GLN A 437 13.12 22.72 -21.55
CA GLN A 437 13.25 23.00 -22.96
C GLN A 437 11.87 23.06 -23.62
N PHE A 438 10.97 22.11 -23.37
CA PHE A 438 9.61 22.13 -23.89
C PHE A 438 8.84 23.37 -23.41
N GLY A 439 8.95 23.72 -22.12
CA GLY A 439 8.33 24.91 -21.54
C GLY A 439 8.89 26.22 -22.08
N ALA A 440 10.18 26.25 -22.44
CA ALA A 440 10.85 27.43 -23.00
C ALA A 440 10.58 27.60 -24.50
N SER A 441 10.67 26.52 -25.28
CA SER A 441 10.53 26.57 -26.75
C SER A 441 9.08 26.44 -27.23
N LEU A 442 8.19 25.84 -26.44
CA LEU A 442 6.77 25.61 -26.75
C LEU A 442 6.55 25.27 -28.24
N PRO A 443 7.17 24.21 -28.77
CA PRO A 443 7.35 24.01 -30.22
C PRO A 443 6.02 23.86 -30.98
N TYR A 444 4.93 23.56 -30.29
CA TYR A 444 3.57 23.56 -30.84
C TYR A 444 3.03 24.97 -31.19
N LYS A 445 3.74 26.03 -30.83
CA LYS A 445 3.48 27.43 -31.18
C LYS A 445 4.25 27.90 -32.42
N GLU A 446 5.10 27.06 -33.00
CA GLU A 446 5.84 27.37 -34.22
C GLU A 446 5.16 26.78 -35.46
N PRO A 447 5.21 27.42 -36.64
CA PRO A 447 4.73 26.82 -37.89
C PRO A 447 5.47 25.51 -38.22
N PRO A 448 4.80 24.47 -38.75
CA PRO A 448 3.38 24.39 -39.12
C PRO A 448 2.43 24.04 -37.96
N TYR A 449 2.94 23.79 -36.76
CA TYR A 449 2.20 23.29 -35.59
C TYR A 449 1.22 24.29 -34.98
N THR A 450 1.28 25.57 -35.36
CA THR A 450 0.36 26.63 -34.91
C THR A 450 -1.09 26.37 -35.24
N LYS A 451 -1.39 25.71 -36.38
CA LYS A 451 -2.76 25.44 -36.84
C LYS A 451 -3.55 24.64 -35.79
N ARG A 452 -4.79 25.07 -35.51
CA ARG A 452 -5.68 24.42 -34.52
C ARG A 452 -6.00 22.96 -34.88
N ASN A 453 -6.08 22.67 -36.18
CA ASN A 453 -6.34 21.36 -36.77
C ASN A 453 -5.07 20.72 -37.38
N TRP A 454 -3.88 21.12 -36.93
CA TRP A 454 -2.65 20.46 -37.33
C TRP A 454 -2.68 18.96 -36.99
N GLY A 455 -2.03 18.12 -37.80
CA GLY A 455 -1.91 16.68 -37.59
C GLY A 455 -2.86 15.86 -38.47
N HIS A 456 -3.02 14.59 -38.13
CA HIS A 456 -3.85 13.64 -38.88
C HIS A 456 -5.33 14.06 -38.92
N PRO A 457 -6.05 13.90 -40.06
CA PRO A 457 -7.47 14.24 -40.18
C PRO A 457 -8.39 13.61 -39.12
N LEU A 458 -8.08 12.39 -38.68
CA LEU A 458 -8.78 11.68 -37.59
C LEU A 458 -8.84 12.43 -36.26
N HIS A 459 -7.99 13.44 -36.00
CA HIS A 459 -8.18 14.33 -34.85
C HIS A 459 -9.50 15.09 -34.87
N SER A 460 -10.08 15.20 -36.05
CA SER A 460 -11.38 15.81 -36.31
C SER A 460 -12.50 14.79 -36.45
N LEU A 461 -12.28 13.48 -36.21
CA LEU A 461 -13.28 12.41 -36.36
C LEU A 461 -14.61 12.74 -35.68
N CYS A 462 -14.54 13.30 -34.47
CA CYS A 462 -15.69 13.86 -33.77
C CYS A 462 -15.30 15.17 -33.06
N SER A 463 -16.25 16.09 -32.99
CA SER A 463 -16.14 17.33 -32.23
C SER A 463 -16.22 17.03 -30.74
N TYR A 464 -15.37 17.69 -29.94
CA TYR A 464 -15.36 17.52 -28.48
C TYR A 464 -14.86 18.80 -27.81
N GLN A 465 -15.57 19.23 -26.78
CA GLN A 465 -15.19 20.39 -25.98
C GLN A 465 -14.01 20.02 -25.07
N GLY A 466 -13.05 20.93 -24.92
CA GLY A 466 -11.90 20.70 -24.04
C GLY A 466 -10.89 19.68 -24.54
N LYS A 467 -10.92 19.27 -25.82
CA LYS A 467 -9.88 18.39 -26.39
C LYS A 467 -8.52 19.10 -26.47
N LEU A 468 -7.45 18.36 -26.18
CA LEU A 468 -6.08 18.85 -26.34
C LEU A 468 -5.77 19.11 -27.82
N LYS A 469 -4.97 20.14 -28.11
CA LYS A 469 -4.48 20.41 -29.47
C LYS A 469 -3.55 19.27 -29.90
N PRO A 470 -3.74 18.65 -31.09
CA PRO A 470 -2.91 17.53 -31.55
C PRO A 470 -1.41 17.81 -31.53
N ALA A 471 -1.00 19.01 -31.93
CA ALA A 471 0.41 19.43 -31.90
C ALA A 471 1.02 19.35 -30.48
N ILE A 472 0.24 19.65 -29.43
CA ILE A 472 0.74 19.53 -28.05
C ILE A 472 0.96 18.05 -27.73
N ALA A 473 -0.03 17.20 -28.02
CA ALA A 473 0.06 15.76 -27.81
C ALA A 473 1.27 15.15 -28.57
N HIS A 474 1.45 15.52 -29.83
CA HIS A 474 2.57 15.10 -30.67
C HIS A 474 3.93 15.35 -29.99
N TRP A 475 4.16 16.57 -29.52
CA TRP A 475 5.41 16.93 -28.86
C TRP A 475 5.56 16.28 -27.49
N LEU A 476 4.48 16.15 -26.71
CA LEU A 476 4.51 15.44 -25.43
C LEU A 476 4.93 13.98 -25.64
N VAL A 477 4.33 13.30 -26.61
CA VAL A 477 4.66 11.91 -26.96
C VAL A 477 6.11 11.80 -27.42
N ASN A 478 6.53 12.64 -28.37
CA ASN A 478 7.88 12.54 -28.93
C ASN A 478 9.00 12.86 -27.93
N ILE A 479 8.76 13.79 -27.02
CA ILE A 479 9.79 14.22 -26.05
C ILE A 479 9.87 13.23 -24.88
N PHE A 480 8.72 12.77 -24.38
CA PHE A 480 8.62 12.06 -23.11
C PHE A 480 8.40 10.54 -23.23
N VAL A 481 7.94 10.05 -24.38
CA VAL A 481 7.72 8.61 -24.57
C VAL A 481 8.82 8.04 -25.48
N PRO A 482 9.66 7.11 -25.00
CA PRO A 482 10.71 6.49 -25.82
C PRO A 482 10.11 5.68 -26.97
N GLN A 483 10.92 5.41 -28.00
CA GLN A 483 10.52 4.52 -29.09
C GLN A 483 10.24 3.11 -28.55
N GLY A 484 9.12 2.50 -28.96
CA GLY A 484 8.65 1.22 -28.39
C GLY A 484 8.11 1.33 -26.95
N GLY A 485 8.08 2.52 -26.35
CA GLY A 485 7.51 2.77 -25.04
C GLY A 485 5.98 2.76 -25.04
N SER A 486 5.40 2.93 -23.84
CA SER A 486 3.96 2.98 -23.63
C SER A 486 3.48 4.30 -23.02
N VAL A 487 2.22 4.67 -23.29
CA VAL A 487 1.54 5.81 -22.66
C VAL A 487 0.17 5.40 -22.13
N LEU A 488 -0.18 5.90 -20.95
CA LEU A 488 -1.52 5.85 -20.38
C LEU A 488 -2.05 7.28 -20.25
N ASP A 489 -3.21 7.54 -20.84
CA ASP A 489 -3.97 8.76 -20.61
C ASP A 489 -5.23 8.42 -19.77
N PRO A 490 -5.20 8.65 -18.45
CA PRO A 490 -6.27 8.24 -17.55
C PRO A 490 -7.54 9.12 -17.66
N LEU A 491 -7.44 10.25 -18.36
CA LEU A 491 -8.51 11.21 -18.64
C LEU A 491 -8.51 11.53 -20.14
N GLY A 492 -8.48 10.49 -20.95
CA GLY A 492 -8.09 10.58 -22.35
C GLY A 492 -9.06 11.31 -23.26
N GLY A 493 -10.29 11.58 -22.81
CA GLY A 493 -11.32 12.22 -23.61
C GLY A 493 -11.51 11.46 -24.92
N VAL A 494 -11.39 12.18 -26.03
CA VAL A 494 -11.48 11.61 -27.39
C VAL A 494 -10.14 11.05 -27.91
N GLY A 495 -9.20 10.74 -27.03
CA GLY A 495 -7.98 9.97 -27.32
C GLY A 495 -6.86 10.73 -28.04
N THR A 496 -6.70 12.05 -27.83
CA THR A 496 -5.69 12.84 -28.57
C THR A 496 -4.25 12.39 -28.29
N ILE A 497 -3.86 12.21 -27.02
CA ILE A 497 -2.50 11.74 -26.67
C ILE A 497 -2.28 10.28 -27.07
N PRO A 498 -3.19 9.34 -26.74
CA PRO A 498 -3.07 7.95 -27.17
C PRO A 498 -2.98 7.78 -28.69
N PHE A 499 -3.73 8.57 -29.46
CA PHE A 499 -3.67 8.52 -30.92
C PHE A 499 -2.30 8.94 -31.45
N GLU A 500 -1.74 10.08 -31.00
CA GLU A 500 -0.39 10.50 -31.40
C GLU A 500 0.69 9.45 -31.02
N ALA A 501 0.55 8.81 -29.85
CA ALA A 501 1.45 7.73 -29.45
C ALA A 501 1.33 6.50 -30.35
N SER A 502 0.11 6.01 -30.59
CA SER A 502 -0.16 4.85 -31.43
C SER A 502 0.28 5.08 -32.87
N SER A 503 -0.04 6.23 -33.47
CA SER A 503 0.40 6.61 -34.82
C SER A 503 1.93 6.72 -34.94
N SER A 504 2.63 6.90 -33.82
CA SER A 504 4.10 6.96 -33.77
C SER A 504 4.74 5.63 -33.33
N GLY A 505 4.01 4.51 -33.41
CA GLY A 505 4.51 3.16 -33.10
C GLY A 505 4.69 2.86 -31.61
N ARG A 506 4.05 3.61 -30.71
CA ARG A 506 4.09 3.38 -29.25
C ARG A 506 2.80 2.70 -28.79
N PHE A 507 2.90 1.90 -27.72
CA PHE A 507 1.72 1.31 -27.11
C PHE A 507 0.92 2.37 -26.35
N ALA A 508 -0.40 2.42 -26.53
CA ALA A 508 -1.21 3.49 -25.96
C ALA A 508 -2.50 2.94 -25.33
N VAL A 509 -2.80 3.43 -24.13
CA VAL A 509 -4.04 3.13 -23.41
C VAL A 509 -4.75 4.44 -23.08
N SER A 510 -6.05 4.49 -23.35
CA SER A 510 -6.91 5.63 -23.03
C SER A 510 -8.02 5.17 -22.08
N VAL A 511 -8.25 5.92 -21.02
CA VAL A 511 -9.38 5.71 -20.11
C VAL A 511 -10.20 6.99 -20.05
N ASP A 512 -11.53 6.87 -20.15
CA ASP A 512 -12.44 7.98 -19.89
C ASP A 512 -13.76 7.43 -19.35
N LYS A 513 -14.36 8.12 -18.38
CA LYS A 513 -15.67 7.76 -17.80
C LYS A 513 -16.80 8.01 -18.80
N ASN A 514 -16.64 8.98 -19.70
CA ASN A 514 -17.64 9.33 -20.69
C ASN A 514 -17.61 8.33 -21.85
N ARG A 515 -18.66 7.50 -21.96
CA ARG A 515 -18.81 6.52 -23.04
C ARG A 515 -18.70 7.14 -24.43
N PHE A 516 -19.22 8.36 -24.65
CA PHE A 516 -19.05 9.10 -25.91
C PHE A 516 -17.56 9.29 -26.24
N ALA A 517 -16.79 9.75 -25.26
CA ALA A 517 -15.38 10.08 -25.45
C ALA A 517 -14.56 8.79 -25.69
N ALA A 518 -14.81 7.75 -24.90
CA ALA A 518 -14.19 6.44 -25.06
C ALA A 518 -14.51 5.76 -26.41
N THR A 519 -15.74 5.88 -26.92
CA THR A 519 -16.13 5.39 -28.25
C THR A 519 -15.30 6.09 -29.35
N VAL A 520 -15.22 7.42 -29.30
CA VAL A 520 -14.43 8.20 -30.26
C VAL A 520 -12.93 7.88 -30.16
N ALA A 521 -12.40 7.74 -28.95
CA ALA A 521 -11.00 7.35 -28.75
C ALA A 521 -10.71 5.96 -29.34
N SER A 522 -11.60 4.99 -29.10
CA SER A 522 -11.48 3.63 -29.65
C SER A 522 -11.46 3.62 -31.17
N ALA A 523 -12.38 4.36 -31.81
CA ALA A 523 -12.43 4.51 -33.26
C ALA A 523 -11.15 5.11 -33.86
N LYS A 524 -10.52 6.07 -33.17
CA LYS A 524 -9.26 6.68 -33.63
C LYS A 524 -8.07 5.75 -33.49
N LEU A 525 -8.02 4.96 -32.42
CA LEU A 525 -6.90 4.06 -32.14
C LEU A 525 -6.91 2.82 -33.03
N ARG A 526 -8.09 2.44 -33.53
CA ARG A 526 -8.29 1.27 -34.40
C ARG A 526 -9.15 1.65 -35.61
N PRO A 527 -8.68 2.56 -36.48
CA PRO A 527 -9.46 2.97 -37.64
C PRO A 527 -9.49 1.81 -38.67
N PRO A 528 -10.66 1.50 -39.27
CA PRO A 528 -10.78 0.48 -40.29
C PRO A 528 -10.17 0.95 -41.62
N ARG A 529 -10.01 0.03 -42.58
CA ARG A 529 -9.80 0.41 -43.98
C ARG A 529 -11.11 0.99 -44.53
N LEU A 530 -10.99 1.93 -45.47
CA LEU A 530 -12.16 2.59 -46.08
C LEU A 530 -13.14 1.57 -46.69
N GLU A 531 -12.64 0.53 -47.34
CA GLU A 531 -13.46 -0.54 -47.95
C GLU A 531 -14.28 -1.30 -46.90
N ASP A 532 -13.68 -1.58 -45.74
CA ASP A 532 -14.35 -2.28 -44.64
C ASP A 532 -15.43 -1.37 -44.04
N ALA A 533 -15.12 -0.08 -43.82
CA ALA A 533 -16.10 0.90 -43.34
C ALA A 533 -17.28 1.08 -44.31
N CYS A 534 -17.04 1.12 -45.62
CA CYS A 534 -18.07 1.21 -46.65
C CYS A 534 -18.98 -0.02 -46.67
N ARG A 535 -18.43 -1.21 -46.44
CA ARG A 535 -19.21 -2.45 -46.30
C ARG A 535 -20.12 -2.39 -45.06
N SER A 536 -19.57 -1.95 -43.94
CA SER A 536 -20.29 -1.89 -42.67
C SER A 536 -21.35 -0.78 -42.65
N ILE A 537 -21.22 0.25 -43.49
CA ILE A 537 -22.31 1.22 -43.73
C ILE A 537 -23.51 0.53 -44.38
N THR A 538 -23.27 -0.37 -45.34
CA THR A 538 -24.34 -1.11 -46.02
C THR A 538 -25.03 -2.06 -45.04
N GLU A 539 -24.25 -2.76 -44.21
CA GLU A 539 -24.77 -3.61 -43.13
C GLU A 539 -25.59 -2.82 -42.11
N LEU A 540 -25.06 -1.70 -41.61
CA LEU A 540 -25.77 -0.80 -40.71
C LEU A 540 -27.07 -0.29 -41.33
N GLY A 541 -27.08 -0.01 -42.63
CA GLY A 541 -28.28 0.39 -43.36
C GLY A 541 -29.37 -0.67 -43.35
N ASN A 542 -29.01 -1.94 -43.60
CA ASN A 542 -29.94 -3.06 -43.52
C ASN A 542 -30.49 -3.24 -42.09
N LEU A 543 -29.61 -3.18 -41.09
CA LEU A 543 -30.01 -3.27 -39.68
C LEU A 543 -30.96 -2.15 -39.28
N ILE A 544 -30.72 -0.91 -39.72
CA ILE A 544 -31.62 0.22 -39.48
C ILE A 544 -32.97 0.00 -40.17
N ALA A 545 -32.99 -0.52 -41.40
CA ALA A 545 -34.23 -0.80 -42.11
C ALA A 545 -35.10 -1.82 -41.37
N GLU A 546 -34.48 -2.87 -40.81
CA GLU A 546 -35.14 -3.94 -40.05
C GLU A 546 -35.55 -3.51 -38.62
N THR A 547 -34.87 -2.52 -38.05
CA THR A 547 -35.13 -2.06 -36.69
C THR A 547 -36.43 -1.25 -36.61
N ARG A 548 -37.31 -1.60 -35.65
CA ARG A 548 -38.53 -0.85 -35.34
C ARG A 548 -38.35 0.01 -34.08
N THR A 549 -38.85 1.24 -34.16
CA THR A 549 -38.97 2.17 -33.02
C THR A 549 -40.23 1.85 -32.21
N SER A 550 -40.15 1.94 -30.89
CA SER A 550 -41.31 1.90 -29.97
C SER A 550 -41.60 3.28 -29.40
N ASP A 551 -42.74 3.44 -28.73
CA ASP A 551 -43.10 4.68 -28.02
C ASP A 551 -42.04 5.05 -26.95
N GLU A 552 -41.41 4.05 -26.33
CA GLU A 552 -40.30 4.24 -25.38
C GLU A 552 -39.08 4.90 -26.04
N ASP A 553 -38.78 4.58 -27.31
CA ASP A 553 -37.66 5.18 -28.05
C ASP A 553 -37.90 6.68 -28.26
N TYR A 554 -39.13 7.08 -28.57
CA TYR A 554 -39.51 8.49 -28.72
C TYR A 554 -39.59 9.22 -27.38
N ALA A 555 -40.14 8.57 -26.34
CA ALA A 555 -40.16 9.12 -24.99
C ALA A 555 -38.74 9.43 -24.47
N ALA A 556 -37.76 8.59 -24.81
CA ALA A 556 -36.35 8.84 -24.48
C ALA A 556 -35.74 10.06 -25.19
N ALA A 557 -36.43 10.68 -26.16
CA ALA A 557 -36.03 11.92 -26.84
C ALA A 557 -36.78 13.17 -26.34
N GLU A 558 -37.70 13.04 -25.38
CA GLU A 558 -38.50 14.17 -24.86
C GLU A 558 -37.76 15.02 -23.80
N PHE A 559 -36.50 14.68 -23.48
CA PHE A 559 -35.67 15.47 -22.57
C PHE A 559 -34.76 16.45 -23.31
N GLY A 560 -34.24 17.45 -22.60
CA GLY A 560 -33.19 18.34 -23.10
C GLY A 560 -32.95 19.52 -22.17
N LEU A 561 -31.78 20.15 -22.28
CA LEU A 561 -31.42 21.30 -21.41
C LEU A 561 -32.00 22.62 -21.93
N ASN A 562 -31.77 22.93 -23.21
CA ASN A 562 -32.25 24.16 -23.84
C ASN A 562 -33.56 23.93 -24.65
N ALA A 563 -33.59 22.84 -25.42
CA ALA A 563 -34.75 22.34 -26.15
C ALA A 563 -34.76 20.80 -26.08
N ARG A 564 -35.91 20.17 -26.32
CA ARG A 564 -36.03 18.70 -26.27
C ARG A 564 -35.34 18.10 -27.48
N VAL A 565 -34.79 16.88 -27.37
CA VAL A 565 -34.11 16.21 -28.49
C VAL A 565 -35.02 16.11 -29.72
N VAL A 566 -36.31 15.87 -29.55
CA VAL A 566 -37.30 15.86 -30.65
C VAL A 566 -37.35 17.16 -31.44
N ASP A 567 -37.09 18.31 -30.81
CA ASP A 567 -37.17 19.63 -31.45
C ASP A 567 -35.99 19.87 -32.42
N TYR A 568 -34.96 19.02 -32.39
CA TYR A 568 -33.76 19.14 -33.22
C TYR A 568 -33.88 18.44 -34.58
N TYR A 569 -34.83 17.53 -34.80
CA TYR A 569 -34.79 16.66 -35.99
C TYR A 569 -36.13 16.62 -36.71
N HIS A 570 -36.10 16.51 -38.05
CA HIS A 570 -37.29 16.12 -38.80
C HIS A 570 -37.76 14.73 -38.34
N PRO A 571 -39.08 14.44 -38.27
CA PRO A 571 -39.60 13.16 -37.76
C PRO A 571 -38.95 11.92 -38.38
N ASP A 572 -38.78 11.89 -39.70
CA ASP A 572 -38.13 10.75 -40.38
C ASP A 572 -36.64 10.62 -40.04
N THR A 573 -35.91 11.74 -39.92
CA THR A 573 -34.51 11.74 -39.48
C THR A 573 -34.40 11.29 -38.03
N LEU A 574 -35.31 11.74 -37.16
CA LEU A 574 -35.37 11.32 -35.77
C LEU A 574 -35.58 9.80 -35.68
N ALA A 575 -36.51 9.25 -36.47
CA ALA A 575 -36.76 7.82 -36.52
C ALA A 575 -35.50 7.02 -36.91
N GLU A 576 -34.75 7.47 -37.92
CA GLU A 576 -33.47 6.85 -38.31
C GLU A 576 -32.41 6.93 -37.20
N VAL A 577 -32.29 8.09 -36.53
CA VAL A 577 -31.37 8.28 -35.40
C VAL A 577 -31.73 7.38 -34.22
N LEU A 578 -33.02 7.25 -33.89
CA LEU A 578 -33.49 6.39 -32.80
C LEU A 578 -33.22 4.90 -33.08
N LYS A 579 -33.42 4.45 -34.33
CA LYS A 579 -33.06 3.09 -34.75
C LYS A 579 -31.56 2.82 -34.61
N ALA A 580 -30.72 3.73 -35.09
CA ALA A 580 -29.27 3.62 -34.95
C ALA A 580 -28.82 3.64 -33.47
N ARG A 581 -29.41 4.51 -32.64
CA ARG A 581 -29.19 4.55 -31.20
C ARG A 581 -29.53 3.22 -30.54
N LYS A 582 -30.69 2.64 -30.86
CA LYS A 582 -31.16 1.37 -30.31
C LYS A 582 -30.19 0.23 -30.64
N LEU A 583 -29.71 0.16 -31.88
CA LEU A 583 -28.71 -0.80 -32.32
C LEU A 583 -27.39 -0.65 -31.57
N PHE A 584 -26.79 0.54 -31.56
CA PHE A 584 -25.48 0.71 -30.91
C PHE A 584 -25.52 0.54 -29.39
N LEU A 585 -26.68 0.74 -28.75
CA LEU A 585 -26.85 0.52 -27.32
C LEU A 585 -27.22 -0.92 -26.95
N SER A 586 -27.70 -1.76 -27.88
CA SER A 586 -28.14 -3.12 -27.58
C SER A 586 -27.00 -4.10 -27.29
N ARG A 587 -25.77 -3.78 -27.72
CA ARG A 587 -24.57 -4.58 -27.46
C ARG A 587 -23.33 -3.70 -27.28
N SER A 588 -22.31 -4.24 -26.61
CA SER A 588 -21.08 -3.51 -26.27
C SER A 588 -19.85 -3.97 -27.07
N ASP A 589 -19.95 -5.05 -27.83
CA ASP A 589 -18.89 -5.79 -28.49
C ASP A 589 -18.91 -5.60 -30.02
N TRP A 590 -19.15 -4.37 -30.48
CA TRP A 590 -19.08 -4.05 -31.90
C TRP A 590 -17.65 -4.19 -32.46
N PRO A 591 -17.48 -4.67 -33.70
CA PRO A 591 -16.20 -4.64 -34.38
C PRO A 591 -15.73 -3.20 -34.65
N ASP A 592 -14.43 -3.02 -34.90
CA ASP A 592 -13.78 -1.71 -34.91
C ASP A 592 -14.30 -0.77 -36.00
N ASP A 593 -14.69 -1.32 -37.14
CA ASP A 593 -15.39 -0.63 -38.22
C ASP A 593 -16.76 -0.09 -37.77
N MET A 594 -17.57 -0.88 -37.08
CA MET A 594 -18.85 -0.42 -36.51
C MET A 594 -18.66 0.64 -35.41
N ILE A 595 -17.62 0.52 -34.58
CA ILE A 595 -17.24 1.55 -33.60
C ILE A 595 -16.85 2.85 -34.32
N PHE A 596 -16.15 2.75 -35.45
CA PHE A 596 -15.78 3.90 -36.28
C PHE A 596 -17.01 4.58 -36.90
N LEU A 597 -17.98 3.80 -37.39
CA LEU A 597 -19.27 4.32 -37.86
C LEU A 597 -20.04 5.01 -36.73
N TRP A 598 -20.03 4.43 -35.52
CA TRP A 598 -20.67 5.04 -34.36
C TRP A 598 -20.04 6.39 -34.02
N ALA A 599 -18.71 6.49 -33.96
CA ALA A 599 -18.01 7.75 -33.74
C ALA A 599 -18.30 8.80 -34.83
N SER A 600 -18.42 8.36 -36.08
CA SER A 600 -18.77 9.20 -37.22
C SER A 600 -20.23 9.70 -37.16
N LEU A 601 -21.16 8.83 -36.75
CA LEU A 601 -22.56 9.18 -36.52
C LEU A 601 -22.67 10.24 -35.41
N LEU A 602 -21.99 10.03 -34.29
CA LEU A 602 -21.95 10.96 -33.15
C LEU A 602 -21.51 12.38 -33.57
N HIS A 603 -20.63 12.50 -34.56
CA HIS A 603 -20.19 13.80 -35.08
C HIS A 603 -21.26 14.54 -35.89
N ILE A 604 -22.05 13.80 -36.66
CA ILE A 604 -23.06 14.38 -37.56
C ILE A 604 -24.43 14.57 -36.88
N LEU A 605 -24.63 14.07 -35.65
CA LEU A 605 -25.92 14.21 -34.96
C LEU A 605 -26.37 15.68 -34.86
N HIS A 606 -25.47 16.59 -34.47
CA HIS A 606 -25.84 17.99 -34.26
C HIS A 606 -24.78 18.97 -34.76
N GLY A 607 -25.22 20.17 -35.14
CA GLY A 607 -24.32 21.29 -35.42
C GLY A 607 -24.93 22.39 -36.30
N ASN A 608 -24.06 23.29 -36.77
CA ASN A 608 -24.43 24.44 -37.62
C ASN A 608 -23.97 24.28 -39.08
N ARG A 609 -23.61 23.07 -39.50
CA ARG A 609 -23.10 22.78 -40.84
C ARG A 609 -24.06 21.88 -41.61
N PRO A 610 -24.05 21.92 -42.96
CA PRO A 610 -24.99 21.13 -43.79
C PRO A 610 -24.91 19.61 -43.59
N TYR A 611 -23.77 19.10 -43.10
CA TYR A 611 -23.59 17.68 -42.79
C TYR A 611 -24.39 17.23 -41.56
N ALA A 612 -24.83 18.16 -40.69
CA ALA A 612 -25.52 17.81 -39.45
C ALA A 612 -26.93 17.30 -39.74
N LEU A 613 -27.35 16.28 -38.99
CA LEU A 613 -28.69 15.71 -39.04
C LEU A 613 -29.72 16.60 -38.34
N SER A 614 -29.31 17.35 -37.33
CA SER A 614 -30.17 18.31 -36.65
C SER A 614 -30.48 19.56 -37.48
N ARG A 615 -31.57 20.23 -37.14
CA ARG A 615 -31.78 21.67 -37.32
C ARG A 615 -30.59 22.46 -36.80
N THR A 616 -30.41 23.67 -37.32
CA THR A 616 -29.21 24.48 -37.07
C THR A 616 -29.12 24.85 -35.59
N SER A 617 -28.08 24.35 -34.93
CA SER A 617 -27.75 24.65 -33.53
C SER A 617 -26.25 24.90 -33.37
N HIS A 618 -25.83 25.39 -32.21
CA HIS A 618 -24.42 25.66 -31.94
C HIS A 618 -23.59 24.34 -31.99
N PRO A 619 -22.38 24.35 -32.58
CA PRO A 619 -21.65 23.13 -32.99
C PRO A 619 -21.08 22.26 -31.85
N ILE A 620 -21.26 22.67 -30.58
CA ILE A 620 -20.71 21.99 -29.41
C ILE A 620 -21.77 21.92 -28.31
N THR A 621 -22.28 23.08 -27.91
CA THR A 621 -23.42 23.18 -26.99
C THR A 621 -24.74 23.14 -27.77
N PRO A 622 -25.66 22.21 -27.48
CA PRO A 622 -26.97 22.14 -28.15
C PRO A 622 -27.89 23.24 -27.59
N LEU A 623 -27.78 24.44 -28.16
CA LEU A 623 -28.72 25.55 -27.94
C LEU A 623 -29.99 25.32 -28.76
N ASN A 624 -31.05 26.09 -28.48
CA ASN A 624 -32.33 25.96 -29.17
C ASN A 624 -32.15 25.94 -30.70
N PRO A 625 -32.63 24.88 -31.37
CA PRO A 625 -32.44 24.75 -32.80
C PRO A 625 -33.27 25.78 -33.57
N SER A 626 -32.71 26.26 -34.67
CA SER A 626 -33.32 27.23 -35.59
C SER A 626 -33.45 26.63 -37.00
N GLY A 627 -34.29 27.25 -37.83
CA GLY A 627 -34.58 26.78 -39.20
C GLY A 627 -35.74 25.78 -39.26
N ALA A 628 -36.11 25.37 -40.48
CA ALA A 628 -37.20 24.44 -40.73
C ALA A 628 -36.82 22.99 -40.38
N PHE A 629 -37.83 22.15 -40.13
CA PHE A 629 -37.65 20.71 -40.08
C PHE A 629 -37.42 20.19 -41.50
N GLU A 630 -36.17 19.88 -41.83
CA GLU A 630 -35.79 19.32 -43.13
C GLU A 630 -35.46 17.84 -42.96
N TYR A 631 -36.01 16.99 -43.82
CA TYR A 631 -35.59 15.60 -43.86
C TYR A 631 -34.13 15.49 -44.29
N ARG A 632 -33.31 14.89 -43.42
CA ARG A 632 -31.88 14.68 -43.62
C ARG A 632 -31.57 13.19 -43.42
N PRO A 633 -31.42 12.40 -44.49
CA PRO A 633 -31.15 10.97 -44.36
C PRO A 633 -29.80 10.70 -43.68
N LEU A 634 -29.82 9.79 -42.70
CA LEU A 634 -28.70 9.41 -41.85
C LEU A 634 -27.59 8.73 -42.66
N LEU A 635 -27.92 7.68 -43.42
CA LEU A 635 -26.92 6.84 -44.09
C LEU A 635 -26.08 7.62 -45.12
N GLY A 636 -26.72 8.50 -45.89
CA GLY A 636 -26.02 9.32 -46.88
C GLY A 636 -24.99 10.26 -46.24
N ARG A 637 -25.37 10.92 -45.14
CA ARG A 637 -24.47 11.82 -44.39
C ARG A 637 -23.39 11.06 -43.63
N LEU A 638 -23.72 9.90 -43.08
CA LEU A 638 -22.74 9.02 -42.44
C LEU A 638 -21.69 8.55 -43.43
N LYS A 639 -22.10 8.14 -44.64
CA LYS A 639 -21.19 7.75 -45.71
C LYS A 639 -20.25 8.88 -46.11
N GLN A 640 -20.80 10.07 -46.39
CA GLN A 640 -19.99 11.26 -46.70
C GLN A 640 -19.00 11.58 -45.57
N ARG A 641 -19.43 11.39 -44.31
CA ARG A 641 -18.55 11.61 -43.17
C ARG A 641 -17.39 10.63 -43.12
N VAL A 642 -17.66 9.34 -43.32
CA VAL A 642 -16.65 8.28 -43.31
C VAL A 642 -15.65 8.45 -44.45
N GLU A 643 -16.10 8.85 -45.63
CA GLU A 643 -15.24 9.10 -46.80
C GLU A 643 -14.32 10.33 -46.62
N THR A 644 -14.69 11.26 -45.73
CA THR A 644 -13.95 12.52 -45.48
C THR A 644 -13.14 12.51 -44.19
N ALA A 645 -13.24 11.46 -43.37
CA ALA A 645 -12.53 11.29 -42.11
C ALA A 645 -11.17 10.62 -42.33
#